data_AF-A0A194V7C8-F1
#
_entry.id   AF-A0A194V7C8-F1
#
_cell.length_a   1.000
_cell.length_b   1.000
_cell.length_c   1.000
_cell.angle_alpha   90.00
_cell.angle_beta   90.00
_cell.angle_gamma   90.00
#
_symmetry.space_group_name_H-M   'P 1'
#
loop_
_entity.id
_entity.type
_entity.pdbx_description
1 polymer ?
#
loop_
_entity_poly.entity_id
_entity_poly.type
_entity_poly.pdbx_seq_one_letter_code
_entity_poly.pdbx_strand_id
1 'polypeptide(L)'
;MLLRWRRLWRSLLNLRLVASFALGSLFLWATLPYDNAIRLSVRFNTQRLLKLATGPFINERWLYEEPTFPVDWAHDVAIILKTGYGTQERALAWFEALPMEINPESVLVVGDFNLELKVGGEMPMGVKVHDVVAGVLERRPCSRYKSENPPCPRVEKYRNLRAAISAGADELARNLSGSFGWELDAVKFLPALELAYRSMPRKKWFILLDDDTYLIQPSLNALLGHFDPSIPYYIGNAVGDYRQRFAHGGSSITLSRATMHKLFAGRNHRALATARRASATEVWGDRLLADALLRLGIHIEEGTGRFFNGERPWASRLRSDRFCVPVSTFHRLTAEEMKGVGRVFRKAVDSVLWVDLWDIFHGPSFATYEVTPLRREWDHVGRLDEHTVTLAGVKAALGCSRLYDAERLLVEYREYMEPLFPFVVIPGAMSSDQLRREKPMLWKAVMMQAMYMDPSRQVPLGNELLNDIVTACFLKPNKSFDLLQALEVLVACRLHVKLQSFQMTNMLFLMRSMCVSLGFSESQNAMKQQEHNSTSLEQMRTFAGVYYLVTMVFTTNKKPDAFMNTSYLEACCRVLKEKMEYPTDELAVYLIRTQQLSQSISMTLAFRSTSLPLSIIVKGFREQIDQLRRSMPQSIKDYAAIKTQLHISEILLYEVGLNEELSASLPFTERLELLWECLKATRSMLEARFEKSKDDRPRQTYLSTFDFTYAMLTCLKLSTINIPGWDIRLARKELDFDEFLDKQIQDLKDFVAKRSKAIKRTGGANTKMLLGDLDQFECMYKKLEKLRISLKAELAATIPPEGASETAQVGFADPGMDSATELGPPDMVFPSDSFPEDLIQGLDGSFWQDVCWVNEWDPGFGALMGWEASWICPERRL
;
A
#
# COMPACT_ATOMS: atom_id res chain seq x y z
N MET A 1 48.60 -1.76 72.65
CA MET A 1 49.34 -1.09 71.54
C MET A 1 49.27 -1.86 70.21
N LEU A 2 49.62 -3.15 70.17
CA LEU A 2 49.64 -3.99 68.95
C LEU A 2 48.32 -4.05 68.14
N LEU A 3 47.15 -4.05 68.81
CA LEU A 3 45.83 -4.05 68.15
C LEU A 3 45.49 -2.72 67.46
N ARG A 4 45.95 -1.58 68.02
CA ARG A 4 45.80 -0.25 67.39
C ARG A 4 46.69 -0.13 66.15
N TRP A 5 47.90 -0.70 66.21
CA TRP A 5 48.86 -0.67 65.11
C TRP A 5 48.41 -1.52 63.91
N ARG A 6 47.83 -2.71 64.16
CA ARG A 6 47.22 -3.56 63.11
C ARG A 6 46.01 -2.92 62.42
N ARG A 7 45.18 -2.15 63.15
CA ARG A 7 44.05 -1.41 62.55
C ARG A 7 44.51 -0.24 61.69
N LEU A 8 45.51 0.52 62.13
CA LEU A 8 46.14 1.59 61.36
C LEU A 8 46.80 1.07 60.08
N TRP A 9 47.50 -0.06 60.15
CA TRP A 9 48.15 -0.67 58.98
C TRP A 9 47.13 -1.20 57.96
N ARG A 10 46.03 -1.83 58.40
CA ARG A 10 44.92 -2.22 57.51
C ARG A 10 44.22 -1.02 56.88
N SER A 11 44.03 0.05 57.64
CA SER A 11 43.45 1.30 57.12
C SER A 11 44.35 1.95 56.07
N LEU A 12 45.67 2.01 56.30
CA LEU A 12 46.66 2.51 55.33
C LEU A 12 46.78 1.61 54.09
N LEU A 13 46.70 0.29 54.25
CA LEU A 13 46.69 -0.66 53.13
C LEU A 13 45.44 -0.49 52.27
N ASN A 14 44.27 -0.37 52.90
CA ASN A 14 43.02 -0.09 52.20
C ASN A 14 43.06 1.26 51.49
N LEU A 15 43.63 2.30 52.12
CA LEU A 15 43.79 3.62 51.49
C LEU A 15 44.70 3.55 50.26
N ARG A 16 45.81 2.79 50.32
CA ARG A 16 46.71 2.55 49.19
C ARG A 16 46.03 1.77 48.07
N LEU A 17 45.25 0.75 48.40
CA LEU A 17 44.49 -0.02 47.39
C LEU A 17 43.44 0.84 46.70
N VAL A 18 42.71 1.68 47.45
CA VAL A 18 41.74 2.64 46.89
C VAL A 18 42.45 3.69 46.03
N ALA A 19 43.57 4.25 46.49
CA ALA A 19 44.34 5.22 45.72
C ALA A 19 44.93 4.61 44.43
N SER A 20 45.48 3.40 44.49
CA SER A 20 45.98 2.67 43.32
C SER A 20 44.87 2.31 42.34
N PHE A 21 43.69 1.91 42.84
CA PHE A 21 42.52 1.65 42.00
C PHE A 21 42.00 2.93 41.35
N ALA A 22 41.96 4.06 42.09
CA ALA A 22 41.56 5.35 41.56
C ALA A 22 42.55 5.85 40.48
N LEU A 23 43.86 5.74 40.74
CA LEU A 23 44.92 6.06 39.77
C LEU A 23 44.86 5.17 38.54
N GLY A 24 44.65 3.86 38.72
CA GLY A 24 44.47 2.91 37.63
C GLY A 24 43.22 3.20 36.79
N SER A 25 42.12 3.58 37.44
CA SER A 25 40.88 3.98 36.76
C SER A 25 41.03 5.30 36.01
N LEU A 26 41.73 6.28 36.57
CA LEU A 26 42.09 7.55 35.91
C LEU A 26 43.01 7.31 34.71
N PHE A 27 43.99 6.43 34.85
CA PHE A 27 44.89 6.04 33.75
C PHE A 27 44.13 5.33 32.63
N LEU A 28 43.25 4.38 32.95
CA LEU A 28 42.36 3.74 31.98
C LEU A 28 41.44 4.76 31.30
N TRP A 29 40.86 5.69 32.04
CA TRP A 29 40.01 6.75 31.49
C TRP A 29 40.76 7.69 30.53
N ALA A 30 42.02 8.03 30.85
CA ALA A 30 42.85 8.90 30.02
C ALA A 30 43.38 8.21 28.76
N THR A 31 43.62 6.90 28.81
CA THR A 31 44.22 6.12 27.71
C THR A 31 43.20 5.46 26.78
N LEU A 32 41.98 5.17 27.25
CA LEU A 32 40.96 4.55 26.43
C LEU A 32 40.41 5.52 25.37
N PRO A 33 40.24 5.06 24.11
CA PRO A 33 39.59 5.84 23.06
C PRO A 33 38.20 6.33 23.47
N TYR A 34 37.77 7.47 22.92
CA TYR A 34 36.44 8.04 23.20
C TYR A 34 35.29 7.16 22.69
N ASP A 35 35.52 6.34 21.66
CA ASP A 35 34.58 5.36 21.10
C ASP A 35 34.61 4.01 21.84
N ASN A 36 35.39 3.86 22.92
CA ASN A 36 35.46 2.63 23.68
C ASN A 36 34.20 2.40 24.55
N ALA A 37 33.60 1.22 24.45
CA ALA A 37 32.37 0.86 25.14
C ALA A 37 32.44 0.98 26.68
N ILE A 38 33.62 0.75 27.29
CA ILE A 38 33.80 0.88 28.75
C ILE A 38 33.74 2.35 29.16
N ARG A 39 34.41 3.23 28.39
CA ARG A 39 34.41 4.67 28.66
C ARG A 39 33.01 5.26 28.47
N LEU A 40 32.31 4.83 27.42
CA LEU A 40 30.93 5.26 27.14
C LEU A 40 29.95 4.73 28.18
N SER A 41 30.09 3.48 28.64
CA SER A 41 29.22 2.94 29.70
C SER A 41 29.40 3.66 31.03
N VAL A 42 30.64 3.97 31.42
CA VAL A 42 30.92 4.77 32.62
C VAL A 42 30.31 6.16 32.47
N ARG A 43 30.53 6.85 31.34
CA ARG A 43 29.95 8.19 31.08
C ARG A 43 28.41 8.18 31.12
N PHE A 44 27.79 7.18 30.49
CA PHE A 44 26.33 7.04 30.46
C PHE A 44 25.75 6.83 31.87
N ASN A 45 26.37 5.96 32.67
CA ASN A 45 25.90 5.68 34.02
C ASN A 45 26.17 6.83 34.99
N THR A 46 27.30 7.54 34.87
CA THR A 46 27.57 8.72 35.71
C THR A 46 26.60 9.85 35.42
N GLN A 47 26.30 10.13 34.15
CA GLN A 47 25.27 11.08 33.71
C GLN A 47 23.89 10.72 34.30
N ARG A 48 23.51 9.45 34.26
CA ARG A 48 22.23 8.98 34.81
C ARG A 48 22.18 9.10 36.34
N LEU A 49 23.29 8.80 37.02
CA LEU A 49 23.42 8.95 38.47
C LEU A 49 23.35 10.43 38.89
N LEU A 50 24.02 11.32 38.14
CA LEU A 50 23.96 12.77 38.34
C LEU A 50 22.52 13.28 38.19
N LYS A 51 21.81 12.86 37.13
CA LYS A 51 20.39 13.21 36.94
C LYS A 51 19.49 12.70 38.08
N LEU A 52 19.79 11.52 38.63
CA LEU A 52 19.06 10.98 39.79
C LEU A 52 19.33 11.81 41.05
N ALA A 53 20.58 12.25 41.25
CA ALA A 53 21.01 13.03 42.40
C ALA A 53 20.53 14.49 42.38
N THR A 54 20.39 15.10 41.20
CA THR A 54 19.90 16.48 41.04
C THR A 54 18.38 16.62 41.17
N GLY A 55 17.63 15.51 41.19
CA GLY A 55 16.17 15.52 41.22
C GLY A 55 15.52 15.97 39.88
N PRO A 56 14.17 15.98 39.80
CA PRO A 56 13.44 16.34 38.57
C PRO A 56 13.41 17.86 38.28
N PHE A 57 13.75 18.70 39.26
CA PHE A 57 13.72 20.15 39.15
C PHE A 57 15.15 20.69 38.95
N ILE A 58 15.57 20.77 37.69
CA ILE A 58 16.83 21.42 37.34
C ILE A 58 16.55 22.92 37.23
N ASN A 59 17.31 23.73 37.97
CA ASN A 59 17.15 25.19 37.98
C ASN A 59 17.74 25.79 36.70
N GLU A 60 16.89 26.12 35.74
CA GLU A 60 17.28 26.71 34.45
C GLU A 60 17.27 28.25 34.44
N ARG A 61 17.38 28.89 35.62
CA ARG A 61 17.46 30.36 35.72
C ARG A 61 18.51 30.99 34.81
N TRP A 62 19.60 30.27 34.56
CA TRP A 62 20.68 30.72 33.69
C TRP A 62 20.23 31.03 32.25
N LEU A 63 19.14 30.44 31.74
CA LEU A 63 18.59 30.75 30.40
C LEU A 63 17.94 32.13 30.32
N TYR A 64 17.59 32.72 31.47
CA TYR A 64 16.97 34.04 31.57
C TYR A 64 17.98 35.10 32.05
N GLU A 65 19.22 34.69 32.34
CA GLU A 65 20.32 35.61 32.58
C GLU A 65 20.79 36.22 31.25
N GLU A 66 21.49 37.35 31.31
CA GLU A 66 22.01 37.98 30.09
C GLU A 66 22.96 37.01 29.34
N PRO A 67 22.81 36.85 28.02
CA PRO A 67 23.63 35.93 27.24
C PRO A 67 25.09 36.41 27.23
N THR A 68 26.01 35.55 27.67
CA THR A 68 27.46 35.81 27.66
C THR A 68 28.02 35.93 26.24
N PHE A 69 27.39 35.28 25.27
CA PHE A 69 27.79 35.23 23.87
C PHE A 69 26.58 35.49 22.96
N PRO A 70 26.12 36.75 22.81
CA PRO A 70 24.95 37.06 21.99
C PRO A 70 25.13 36.56 20.55
N VAL A 71 24.06 36.01 19.99
CA VAL A 71 24.03 35.40 18.66
C VAL A 71 23.23 36.29 17.72
N ASP A 72 23.88 36.82 16.68
CA ASP A 72 23.20 37.50 15.60
C ASP A 72 22.82 36.49 14.53
N TRP A 73 21.53 36.18 14.38
CA TRP A 73 21.06 35.12 13.47
C TRP A 73 21.36 35.41 12.00
N ALA A 74 21.43 36.68 11.59
CA ALA A 74 21.75 37.03 10.21
C ALA A 74 23.23 36.74 9.88
N HIS A 75 24.14 36.96 10.83
CA HIS A 75 25.58 36.89 10.59
C HIS A 75 26.26 35.65 11.17
N ASP A 76 25.75 35.09 12.27
CA ASP A 76 26.42 34.05 13.06
C ASP A 76 25.90 32.64 12.81
N VAL A 77 24.68 32.47 12.28
CA VAL A 77 24.06 31.16 12.10
C VAL A 77 24.08 30.73 10.62
N ALA A 78 24.42 29.47 10.37
CA ALA A 78 24.20 28.76 9.12
C ALA A 78 23.11 27.71 9.33
N ILE A 79 22.11 27.70 8.45
CA ILE A 79 21.02 26.72 8.46
C ILE A 79 21.19 25.79 7.28
N ILE A 80 21.06 24.49 7.51
CA ILE A 80 21.28 23.45 6.51
C ILE A 80 20.00 22.62 6.42
N LEU A 81 19.21 22.87 5.38
CA LEU A 81 17.92 22.24 5.16
C LEU A 81 18.08 21.02 4.25
N LYS A 82 17.80 19.83 4.78
CA LYS A 82 17.89 18.56 4.05
C LYS A 82 16.53 18.17 3.46
N THR A 83 16.49 17.94 2.15
CA THR A 83 15.29 17.55 1.39
C THR A 83 15.56 16.36 0.46
N GLY A 84 14.50 15.73 -0.06
CA GLY A 84 14.57 14.75 -1.15
C GLY A 84 13.77 15.18 -2.38
N TYR A 85 14.00 14.54 -3.53
CA TYR A 85 13.25 14.83 -4.77
C TYR A 85 11.73 14.67 -4.59
N GLY A 86 11.30 13.65 -3.84
CA GLY A 86 9.90 13.40 -3.53
C GLY A 86 9.27 14.39 -2.54
N THR A 87 10.06 15.21 -1.84
CA THR A 87 9.59 16.10 -0.76
C THR A 87 9.85 17.58 -1.01
N GLN A 88 10.09 17.96 -2.27
CA GLN A 88 10.36 19.35 -2.70
C GLN A 88 9.32 20.36 -2.19
N GLU A 89 8.05 19.97 -2.12
CA GLU A 89 6.94 20.77 -1.61
C GLU A 89 7.11 21.16 -0.13
N ARG A 90 7.75 20.32 0.67
CA ARG A 90 8.02 20.59 2.10
C ARG A 90 9.09 21.65 2.26
N ALA A 91 10.15 21.59 1.46
CA ALA A 91 11.17 22.62 1.43
C ALA A 91 10.57 23.99 1.07
N LEU A 92 9.69 24.04 0.07
CA LEU A 92 8.96 25.27 -0.28
C LEU A 92 8.11 25.80 0.88
N ALA A 93 7.33 24.92 1.51
CA ALA A 93 6.52 25.27 2.68
C ALA A 93 7.36 25.77 3.87
N TRP A 94 8.58 25.23 4.03
CA TRP A 94 9.52 25.66 5.07
C TRP A 94 9.98 27.11 4.86
N PHE A 95 10.26 27.52 3.61
CA PHE A 95 10.59 28.93 3.30
C PHE A 95 9.40 29.87 3.52
N GLU A 96 8.17 29.44 3.22
CA GLU A 96 6.97 30.24 3.51
C GLU A 96 6.74 30.41 5.02
N ALA A 97 7.17 29.42 5.82
CA ALA A 97 7.08 29.41 7.27
C ALA A 97 8.31 30.02 7.98
N LEU A 98 9.29 30.53 7.23
CA LEU A 98 10.56 30.99 7.79
C LEU A 98 10.36 32.12 8.83
N PRO A 99 10.98 32.03 10.02
CA PRO A 99 11.04 33.13 10.98
C PRO A 99 11.66 34.41 10.38
N MET A 100 11.12 35.58 10.72
CA MET A 100 11.48 36.88 10.12
C MET A 100 12.95 37.28 10.34
N GLU A 101 13.56 36.83 11.44
CA GLU A 101 14.91 37.17 11.88
C GLU A 101 15.98 36.36 11.13
N ILE A 102 15.60 35.32 10.39
CA ILE A 102 16.52 34.46 9.67
C ILE A 102 16.73 35.00 8.26
N ASN A 103 17.97 35.40 7.95
CA ASN A 103 18.34 35.77 6.59
C ASN A 103 18.29 34.53 5.67
N PRO A 104 17.49 34.53 4.59
CA PRO A 104 17.42 33.44 3.63
C PRO A 104 18.77 33.06 3.00
N GLU A 105 19.71 34.02 2.87
CA GLU A 105 21.06 33.75 2.34
C GLU A 105 21.91 32.88 3.28
N SER A 106 21.52 32.78 4.55
CA SER A 106 22.17 31.91 5.54
C SER A 106 21.61 30.48 5.53
N VAL A 107 20.67 30.18 4.64
CA VAL A 107 20.04 28.86 4.48
C VAL A 107 20.64 28.15 3.27
N LEU A 108 21.27 27.00 3.49
CA LEU A 108 21.77 26.10 2.46
C LEU A 108 20.83 24.91 2.31
N VAL A 109 20.25 24.73 1.12
CA VAL A 109 19.38 23.59 0.84
C VAL A 109 20.16 22.48 0.15
N VAL A 110 20.08 21.27 0.70
CA VAL A 110 20.81 20.09 0.24
C VAL A 110 19.87 18.92 -0.01
N GLY A 111 20.14 18.14 -1.04
CA GLY A 111 19.31 16.99 -1.40
C GLY A 111 20.03 15.93 -2.21
N ASP A 112 19.23 15.08 -2.85
CA ASP A 112 19.65 14.04 -3.80
C ASP A 112 19.47 14.46 -5.27
N PHE A 113 19.26 15.77 -5.51
CA PHE A 113 19.07 16.37 -6.83
C PHE A 113 19.62 17.79 -6.86
N ASN A 114 19.82 18.30 -8.08
CA ASN A 114 20.31 19.66 -8.34
C ASN A 114 19.28 20.40 -9.19
N LEU A 115 18.43 21.20 -8.54
CA LEU A 115 17.36 21.98 -9.18
C LEU A 115 17.18 23.30 -8.43
N GLU A 116 16.75 24.33 -9.15
CA GLU A 116 16.35 25.61 -8.57
C GLU A 116 14.83 25.63 -8.36
N LEU A 117 14.42 25.73 -7.09
CA LEU A 117 13.01 25.76 -6.70
C LEU A 117 12.50 27.21 -6.74
N LYS A 118 11.38 27.44 -7.42
CA LYS A 118 10.69 28.73 -7.43
C LYS A 118 9.75 28.80 -6.23
N VAL A 119 10.04 29.67 -5.27
CA VAL A 119 9.17 29.94 -4.12
C VAL A 119 8.11 30.97 -4.52
N GLY A 120 6.83 30.70 -4.28
CA GLY A 120 5.76 31.67 -4.51
C GLY A 120 5.68 32.69 -3.37
N GLY A 121 5.90 33.97 -3.66
CA GLY A 121 5.90 35.06 -2.67
C GLY A 121 7.01 36.09 -2.92
N GLU A 122 7.09 37.16 -2.11
CA GLU A 122 8.00 38.32 -2.21
C GLU A 122 9.53 38.02 -2.13
N MET A 123 9.95 36.77 -2.33
CA MET A 123 11.36 36.36 -2.34
C MET A 123 11.92 36.47 -3.77
N PRO A 124 12.86 37.40 -4.07
CA PRO A 124 13.31 37.67 -5.44
C PRO A 124 14.21 36.60 -6.07
N MET A 125 14.73 35.65 -5.28
CA MET A 125 15.69 34.63 -5.74
C MET A 125 15.13 33.21 -5.60
N GLY A 126 15.31 32.40 -6.65
CA GLY A 126 15.07 30.97 -6.60
C GLY A 126 16.00 30.27 -5.61
N VAL A 127 15.52 29.22 -4.96
CA VAL A 127 16.30 28.47 -3.97
C VAL A 127 16.99 27.30 -4.66
N LYS A 128 18.32 27.34 -4.71
CA LYS A 128 19.11 26.27 -5.31
C LYS A 128 19.29 25.09 -4.35
N VAL A 129 18.87 23.90 -4.78
CA VAL A 129 19.12 22.65 -4.07
C VAL A 129 20.44 22.06 -4.55
N HIS A 130 21.35 21.78 -3.62
CA HIS A 130 22.65 21.18 -3.92
C HIS A 130 22.60 19.65 -3.76
N ASP A 131 22.94 18.92 -4.83
CA ASP A 131 23.11 17.47 -4.76
C ASP A 131 24.40 17.11 -4.02
N VAL A 132 24.25 16.74 -2.74
CA VAL A 132 25.38 16.35 -1.87
C VAL A 132 25.64 14.84 -1.91
N VAL A 133 24.73 14.06 -2.48
CA VAL A 133 24.82 12.59 -2.57
C VAL A 133 25.77 12.18 -3.69
N ALA A 134 25.75 12.92 -4.81
CA ALA A 134 26.64 12.72 -5.96
C ALA A 134 28.11 12.58 -5.52
N GLY A 135 28.59 13.54 -4.73
CA GLY A 135 30.00 13.64 -4.31
C GLY A 135 30.49 12.48 -3.43
N VAL A 136 29.59 11.73 -2.80
CA VAL A 136 29.93 10.58 -1.95
C VAL A 136 29.79 9.26 -2.71
N LEU A 137 28.68 9.05 -3.41
CA LEU A 137 28.38 7.77 -4.06
C LEU A 137 29.12 7.57 -5.39
N GLU A 138 29.45 8.63 -6.12
CA GLU A 138 30.19 8.53 -7.39
C GLU A 138 31.66 8.18 -7.19
N ARG A 139 32.25 8.54 -6.04
CA ARG A 139 33.66 8.28 -5.70
C ARG A 139 33.95 6.81 -5.32
N ARG A 140 33.01 5.90 -5.58
CA ARG A 140 33.07 4.44 -5.34
C ARG A 140 33.64 4.05 -3.96
N PRO A 141 32.93 4.34 -2.84
CA PRO A 141 33.38 3.96 -1.49
C PRO A 141 33.57 2.45 -1.30
N CYS A 142 32.93 1.62 -2.15
CA CYS A 142 32.96 0.15 -2.07
C CYS A 142 34.10 -0.53 -2.85
N SER A 143 34.97 0.22 -3.53
CA SER A 143 35.95 -0.35 -4.47
C SER A 143 37.37 -0.40 -3.89
N ARG A 144 37.71 -1.41 -3.06
CA ARG A 144 39.14 -1.73 -2.84
C ARG A 144 39.52 -3.17 -2.45
N TYR A 145 38.62 -4.15 -2.41
CA TYR A 145 39.04 -5.56 -2.30
C TYR A 145 38.69 -6.35 -3.56
N LYS A 146 39.75 -6.79 -4.25
CA LYS A 146 39.70 -7.74 -5.37
C LYS A 146 39.54 -9.15 -4.79
N SER A 147 38.33 -9.54 -4.46
CA SER A 147 37.80 -10.92 -4.47
C SER A 147 36.49 -10.86 -3.70
N GLU A 148 35.36 -11.16 -4.36
CA GLU A 148 34.02 -11.22 -3.77
C GLU A 148 33.48 -9.88 -3.23
N ASN A 149 32.89 -9.06 -4.10
CA ASN A 149 32.21 -7.83 -3.67
C ASN A 149 30.72 -7.89 -4.06
N PRO A 150 29.77 -7.83 -3.11
CA PRO A 150 28.37 -7.59 -3.45
C PRO A 150 28.21 -6.18 -4.06
N PRO A 151 27.33 -5.99 -5.06
CA PRO A 151 27.04 -4.69 -5.63
C PRO A 151 26.47 -3.76 -4.54
N CYS A 152 26.96 -2.52 -4.43
CA CYS A 152 26.47 -1.54 -3.47
C CYS A 152 25.09 -1.00 -3.90
N PRO A 153 23.97 -1.48 -3.32
CA PRO A 153 22.63 -1.26 -3.89
C PRO A 153 22.20 0.22 -3.87
N ARG A 154 22.73 0.99 -2.92
CA ARG A 154 22.43 2.42 -2.76
C ARG A 154 22.98 3.28 -3.91
N VAL A 155 24.10 2.88 -4.51
CA VAL A 155 24.70 3.59 -5.67
C VAL A 155 23.82 3.40 -6.91
N GLU A 156 23.33 2.19 -7.13
CA GLU A 156 22.44 1.86 -8.25
C GLU A 156 21.10 2.58 -8.12
N LYS A 157 20.49 2.55 -6.93
CA LYS A 157 19.28 3.31 -6.59
C LYS A 157 19.42 4.80 -6.91
N TYR A 158 20.52 5.43 -6.46
CA TYR A 158 20.79 6.84 -6.74
C TYR A 158 21.00 7.12 -8.25
N ARG A 159 21.70 6.25 -8.98
CA ARG A 159 21.86 6.39 -10.44
C ARG A 159 20.53 6.31 -11.18
N ASN A 160 19.66 5.39 -10.78
CA ASN A 160 18.32 5.24 -11.37
C ASN A 160 17.45 6.46 -11.10
N LEU A 161 17.50 7.01 -9.87
CA LEU A 161 16.83 8.26 -9.52
C LEU A 161 17.33 9.41 -10.39
N ARG A 162 18.65 9.58 -10.50
CA ARG A 162 19.24 10.66 -11.30
C ARG A 162 18.93 10.52 -12.79
N ALA A 163 18.94 9.29 -13.32
CA ALA A 163 18.56 9.01 -14.70
C ALA A 163 17.10 9.44 -14.96
N ALA A 164 16.18 9.09 -14.06
CA ALA A 164 14.77 9.51 -14.15
C ALA A 164 14.61 11.04 -14.13
N ILE A 165 15.34 11.73 -13.23
CA ILE A 165 15.35 13.20 -13.17
C ILE A 165 15.89 13.81 -14.47
N SER A 166 17.01 13.30 -14.98
CA SER A 166 17.61 13.81 -16.23
C SER A 166 16.76 13.55 -17.47
N ALA A 167 15.90 12.52 -17.43
CA ALA A 167 14.96 12.19 -18.49
C ALA A 167 13.65 13.00 -18.40
N GLY A 168 13.47 13.87 -17.39
CA GLY A 168 12.22 14.61 -17.16
C GLY A 168 11.06 13.72 -16.71
N ALA A 169 11.32 12.50 -16.24
CA ALA A 169 10.30 11.55 -15.81
C ALA A 169 9.93 11.79 -14.33
N ASP A 170 9.23 12.90 -14.06
CA ASP A 170 8.95 13.37 -12.69
C ASP A 170 8.20 12.36 -11.84
N GLU A 171 7.19 11.70 -12.40
CA GLU A 171 6.38 10.70 -11.68
C GLU A 171 7.23 9.48 -11.29
N LEU A 172 8.07 9.00 -12.20
CA LEU A 172 9.01 7.92 -11.92
C LEU A 172 10.02 8.33 -10.85
N ALA A 173 10.58 9.55 -10.93
CA ALA A 173 11.54 10.05 -9.97
C ALA A 173 10.92 10.21 -8.57
N ARG A 174 9.68 10.70 -8.45
CA ARG A 174 8.94 10.76 -7.18
C ARG A 174 8.66 9.37 -6.61
N ASN A 175 8.24 8.42 -7.44
CA ASN A 175 8.00 7.03 -7.01
C ASN A 175 9.29 6.36 -6.51
N LEU A 176 10.41 6.55 -7.23
CA LEU A 176 11.72 6.06 -6.81
C LEU A 176 12.15 6.70 -5.48
N SER A 177 12.04 8.02 -5.36
CA SER A 177 12.34 8.77 -4.13
C SER A 177 11.47 8.32 -2.94
N GLY A 178 10.17 8.08 -3.15
CA GLY A 178 9.28 7.55 -2.11
C GLY A 178 9.62 6.13 -1.67
N SER A 179 10.19 5.32 -2.56
CA SER A 179 10.52 3.92 -2.26
C SER A 179 11.81 3.73 -1.45
N PHE A 180 12.86 4.51 -1.73
CA PHE A 180 14.19 4.36 -1.10
C PHE A 180 14.87 5.68 -0.69
N GLY A 181 14.19 6.82 -0.75
CA GLY A 181 14.78 8.14 -0.45
C GLY A 181 15.37 8.24 0.95
N TRP A 182 14.76 7.55 1.94
CA TRP A 182 15.30 7.47 3.31
C TRP A 182 16.69 6.81 3.37
N GLU A 183 17.02 5.88 2.48
CA GLU A 183 18.35 5.27 2.42
C GLU A 183 19.39 6.26 1.89
N LEU A 184 19.01 7.12 0.94
CA LEU A 184 19.87 8.18 0.43
C LEU A 184 20.05 9.29 1.45
N ASP A 185 19.03 9.54 2.27
CA ASP A 185 19.06 10.54 3.32
C ASP A 185 20.18 10.32 4.35
N ALA A 186 20.46 9.06 4.70
CA ALA A 186 21.57 8.69 5.57
C ALA A 186 22.95 9.18 5.07
N VAL A 187 23.10 9.39 3.75
CA VAL A 187 24.36 9.85 3.12
C VAL A 187 24.51 11.37 3.21
N LYS A 188 23.42 12.13 3.37
CA LYS A 188 23.42 13.58 3.20
C LYS A 188 24.09 14.35 4.36
N PHE A 189 24.10 13.80 5.58
CA PHE A 189 24.55 14.48 6.81
C PHE A 189 25.97 15.09 6.71
N LEU A 190 26.99 14.25 6.53
CA LEU A 190 28.38 14.69 6.46
C LEU A 190 28.70 15.61 5.26
N PRO A 191 28.32 15.29 4.02
CA PRO A 191 28.61 16.16 2.89
C PRO A 191 27.83 17.48 2.94
N ALA A 192 26.63 17.51 3.54
CA ALA A 192 25.89 18.75 3.79
C ALA A 192 26.64 19.68 4.74
N LEU A 193 27.11 19.15 5.87
CA LEU A 193 27.92 19.90 6.83
C LEU A 193 29.25 20.37 6.23
N GLU A 194 29.88 19.55 5.39
CA GLU A 194 31.10 19.93 4.69
C GLU A 194 30.87 21.07 3.70
N LEU A 195 29.79 21.01 2.93
CA LEU A 195 29.42 22.04 1.98
C LEU A 195 29.14 23.36 2.71
N ALA A 196 28.37 23.31 3.80
CA ALA A 196 28.07 24.48 4.63
C ALA A 196 29.32 25.11 5.25
N TYR A 197 30.26 24.30 5.76
CA TYR A 197 31.51 24.82 6.32
C TYR A 197 32.41 25.47 5.26
N ARG A 198 32.40 24.94 4.02
CA ARG A 198 33.18 25.51 2.92
C ARG A 198 32.54 26.79 2.35
N SER A 199 31.22 26.84 2.25
CA SER A 199 30.50 28.01 1.74
C SER A 199 30.43 29.14 2.78
N MET A 200 30.27 28.80 4.05
CA MET A 200 30.04 29.74 5.15
C MET A 200 31.01 29.51 6.34
N PRO A 201 32.34 29.56 6.14
CA PRO A 201 33.33 29.18 7.17
C PRO A 201 33.35 30.11 8.39
N ARG A 202 32.83 31.35 8.24
CA ARG A 202 32.82 32.36 9.31
C ARG A 202 31.61 32.27 10.23
N LYS A 203 30.64 31.39 9.99
CA LYS A 203 29.48 31.24 10.88
C LYS A 203 29.90 30.66 12.23
N LYS A 204 29.28 31.11 13.32
CA LYS A 204 29.52 30.62 14.70
C LYS A 204 28.79 29.30 14.96
N TRP A 205 27.60 29.16 14.40
CA TRP A 205 26.70 28.02 14.62
C TRP A 205 26.22 27.42 13.30
N PHE A 206 26.15 26.10 13.24
CA PHE A 206 25.67 25.34 12.09
C PHE A 206 24.52 24.44 12.54
N ILE A 207 23.32 24.70 12.05
CA ILE A 207 22.08 24.00 12.40
C ILE A 207 21.67 23.13 11.22
N LEU A 208 21.68 21.82 11.40
CA LEU A 208 21.20 20.83 10.44
C LEU A 208 19.76 20.43 10.80
N LEU A 209 18.87 20.43 9.81
CA LEU A 209 17.47 20.07 9.96
C LEU A 209 16.91 19.37 8.72
N ASP A 210 15.77 18.72 8.92
CA ASP A 210 14.99 18.08 7.87
C ASP A 210 13.89 19.02 7.35
N ASP A 211 13.39 18.75 6.14
CA ASP A 211 12.33 19.54 5.49
C ASP A 211 10.98 19.51 6.22
N ASP A 212 10.80 18.63 7.20
CA ASP A 212 9.63 18.48 8.07
C ASP A 212 9.91 18.93 9.52
N THR A 213 11.00 19.68 9.75
CA THR A 213 11.40 20.22 11.06
C THR A 213 11.28 21.75 11.11
N TYR A 214 10.44 22.27 12.02
CA TYR A 214 10.29 23.70 12.27
C TYR A 214 11.24 24.18 13.39
N LEU A 215 11.79 25.39 13.25
CA LEU A 215 12.68 26.01 14.24
C LEU A 215 11.98 27.18 14.95
N ILE A 216 12.04 27.19 16.28
CA ILE A 216 11.64 28.34 17.10
C ILE A 216 12.90 29.15 17.40
N GLN A 217 13.11 30.18 16.58
CA GLN A 217 14.27 31.07 16.65
C GLN A 217 14.50 31.66 18.05
N PRO A 218 13.51 32.26 18.76
CA PRO A 218 13.77 32.93 20.03
C PRO A 218 14.24 31.95 21.12
N SER A 219 13.63 30.76 21.18
CA SER A 219 14.02 29.69 22.10
C SER A 219 15.46 29.19 21.85
N LEU A 220 15.84 29.02 20.58
CA LEU A 220 17.21 28.65 20.22
C LEU A 220 18.21 29.77 20.51
N ASN A 221 17.80 31.03 20.34
CA ASN A 221 18.64 32.18 20.65
C ASN A 221 19.00 32.24 22.14
N ALA A 222 17.99 32.06 23.00
CA ALA A 222 18.18 31.98 24.45
C ALA A 222 19.11 30.83 24.85
N LEU A 223 19.03 29.68 24.17
CA LEU A 223 19.93 28.56 24.44
C LEU A 223 21.37 28.83 23.98
N LEU A 224 21.56 29.23 22.72
CA LEU A 224 22.89 29.36 22.10
C LEU A 224 23.67 30.56 22.65
N GLY A 225 22.99 31.57 23.19
CA GLY A 225 23.60 32.76 23.77
C GLY A 225 24.54 32.51 24.96
N HIS A 226 24.48 31.33 25.57
CA HIS A 226 25.33 30.97 26.72
C HIS A 226 26.48 30.01 26.38
N PHE A 227 26.58 29.56 25.12
CA PHE A 227 27.65 28.68 24.70
C PHE A 227 28.73 29.43 23.93
N ASP A 228 30.00 29.22 24.29
CA ASP A 228 31.13 29.77 23.54
C ASP A 228 31.33 29.01 22.21
N PRO A 229 31.15 29.65 21.04
CA PRO A 229 31.31 29.00 19.74
C PRO A 229 32.76 28.54 19.44
N SER A 230 33.74 28.97 20.23
CA SER A 230 35.14 28.52 20.15
C SER A 230 35.39 27.16 20.81
N ILE A 231 34.42 26.65 21.57
CA ILE A 231 34.45 25.34 22.22
C ILE A 231 33.67 24.33 21.37
N PRO A 232 34.18 23.09 21.18
CA PRO A 232 33.55 22.10 20.32
C PRO A 232 32.28 21.49 20.93
N TYR A 233 31.15 22.17 20.76
CA TYR A 233 29.82 21.69 21.15
C TYR A 233 29.12 20.85 20.07
N TYR A 234 28.39 19.83 20.53
CA TYR A 234 27.44 19.02 19.76
C TYR A 234 26.10 18.96 20.51
N ILE A 235 25.10 19.67 19.99
CA ILE A 235 23.84 19.99 20.68
C ILE A 235 22.67 19.39 19.90
N GLY A 236 21.68 18.84 20.62
CA GLY A 236 20.45 18.30 20.02
C GLY A 236 19.72 17.32 20.93
N ASN A 237 18.66 16.69 20.42
CA ASN A 237 17.90 15.68 21.17
C ASN A 237 18.67 14.35 21.28
N ALA A 238 19.29 14.10 22.44
CA ALA A 238 20.12 12.92 22.66
C ALA A 238 19.32 11.61 22.78
N VAL A 239 19.47 10.74 21.79
CA VAL A 239 18.89 9.38 21.70
C VAL A 239 19.99 8.31 21.67
N GLY A 240 19.59 7.03 21.74
CA GLY A 240 20.51 5.89 21.76
C GLY A 240 20.79 5.32 23.15
N ASP A 241 21.65 4.31 23.23
CA ASP A 241 21.99 3.60 24.46
C ASP A 241 23.41 3.92 24.94
N TYR A 242 23.92 3.16 25.91
CA TYR A 242 25.28 3.32 26.43
C TYR A 242 26.38 3.05 25.39
N ARG A 243 26.07 2.33 24.30
CA ARG A 243 27.03 2.03 23.24
C ARG A 243 27.24 3.22 22.34
N GLN A 244 26.19 4.00 22.08
CA GLN A 244 26.29 5.22 21.30
C GLN A 244 25.12 6.16 21.55
N ARG A 245 25.45 7.38 21.98
CA ARG A 245 24.53 8.51 22.13
C ARG A 245 24.69 9.46 20.94
N PHE A 246 23.58 9.88 20.34
CA PHE A 246 23.58 10.73 19.15
C PHE A 246 22.37 11.67 19.16
N ALA A 247 22.49 12.82 18.49
CA ALA A 247 21.39 13.77 18.32
C ALA A 247 20.44 13.24 17.24
N HIS A 248 19.16 13.13 17.55
CA HIS A 248 18.12 12.73 16.60
C HIS A 248 18.04 13.71 15.43
N GLY A 249 18.31 13.26 14.21
CA GLY A 249 18.38 14.11 13.01
C GLY A 249 17.14 14.98 12.81
N GLY A 250 15.95 14.38 12.91
CA GLY A 250 14.67 15.09 12.76
C GLY A 250 14.37 16.12 13.85
N SER A 251 15.02 16.03 15.03
CA SER A 251 14.83 17.05 16.08
C SER A 251 15.72 18.28 15.88
N SER A 252 16.48 18.32 14.78
CA SER A 252 17.62 19.22 14.52
C SER A 252 18.89 18.90 15.31
N ILE A 253 20.02 19.19 14.67
CA ILE A 253 21.38 19.04 15.19
C ILE A 253 22.09 20.38 15.09
N THR A 254 22.66 20.87 16.18
CA THR A 254 23.43 22.12 16.20
C THR A 254 24.90 21.86 16.55
N LEU A 255 25.81 22.41 15.74
CA LEU A 255 27.26 22.29 15.88
C LEU A 255 27.91 23.67 15.98
N SER A 256 28.86 23.81 16.90
CA SER A 256 29.69 25.02 17.00
C SER A 256 30.69 25.14 15.85
N ARG A 257 31.20 26.34 15.60
CA ARG A 257 32.31 26.59 14.67
C ARG A 257 33.52 25.73 14.99
N ALA A 258 33.88 25.60 16.27
CA ALA A 258 35.01 24.77 16.69
C ALA A 258 34.79 23.28 16.37
N THR A 259 33.57 22.77 16.51
CA THR A 259 33.21 21.40 16.11
C THR A 259 33.37 21.23 14.60
N MET A 260 32.84 22.15 13.79
CA MET A 260 32.94 22.10 12.34
C MET A 260 34.38 22.20 11.86
N HIS A 261 35.17 23.09 12.48
CA HIS A 261 36.59 23.22 12.23
C HIS A 261 37.33 21.91 12.56
N LYS A 262 37.10 21.32 13.74
CA LYS A 262 37.70 20.02 14.09
C LYS A 262 37.28 18.92 13.12
N LEU A 263 36.03 18.91 12.66
CA LEU A 263 35.54 17.88 11.76
C LEU A 263 36.21 17.98 10.38
N PHE A 264 36.34 19.19 9.80
CA PHE A 264 36.76 19.38 8.40
C PHE A 264 38.17 19.96 8.18
N ALA A 265 38.86 20.49 9.19
CA ALA A 265 40.19 21.06 9.02
C ALA A 265 41.27 19.97 8.89
N GLY A 266 41.57 19.55 7.66
CA GLY A 266 42.83 18.98 7.14
C GLY A 266 43.46 17.73 7.79
N ARG A 267 43.54 17.64 9.12
CA ARG A 267 44.27 16.61 9.89
C ARG A 267 43.42 15.38 10.27
N ASN A 268 42.10 15.47 10.15
CA ASN A 268 41.15 14.43 10.62
C ASN A 268 40.54 13.57 9.50
N HIS A 269 41.24 13.48 8.36
CA HIS A 269 40.77 12.78 7.15
C HIS A 269 40.40 11.31 7.40
N ARG A 270 41.02 10.64 8.37
CA ARG A 270 40.74 9.23 8.68
C ARG A 270 39.34 9.01 9.25
N ALA A 271 38.90 9.82 10.22
CA ALA A 271 37.57 9.69 10.83
C ALA A 271 36.47 9.96 9.80
N LEU A 272 36.62 11.04 9.01
CA LEU A 272 35.71 11.38 7.92
C LEU A 272 35.69 10.31 6.81
N ALA A 273 36.84 9.78 6.41
CA ALA A 273 36.91 8.75 5.38
C ALA A 273 36.25 7.44 5.85
N THR A 274 36.39 7.09 7.13
CA THR A 274 35.69 5.93 7.71
C THR A 274 34.17 6.16 7.73
N ALA A 275 33.72 7.30 8.21
CA ALA A 275 32.28 7.61 8.27
C ALA A 275 31.63 7.70 6.87
N ARG A 276 32.34 8.26 5.87
CA ARG A 276 31.89 8.26 4.46
C ARG A 276 31.85 6.87 3.82
N ARG A 277 32.69 5.93 4.27
CA ARG A 277 32.57 4.54 3.80
C ARG A 277 31.40 3.84 4.47
N ALA A 278 31.21 4.05 5.77
CA ALA A 278 30.09 3.49 6.52
C ALA A 278 28.74 4.01 6.02
N SER A 279 28.67 5.24 5.48
CA SER A 279 27.45 5.79 4.90
C SER A 279 26.93 5.04 3.67
N ALA A 280 27.68 4.11 3.08
CA ALA A 280 27.17 3.27 2.01
C ALA A 280 26.22 2.16 2.51
N THR A 281 26.37 1.73 3.77
CA THR A 281 25.66 0.58 4.34
C THR A 281 24.82 0.92 5.58
N GLU A 282 25.19 1.97 6.31
CA GLU A 282 24.50 2.36 7.55
C GLU A 282 23.08 2.88 7.27
N VAL A 283 22.19 2.63 8.23
CA VAL A 283 20.75 2.92 8.16
C VAL A 283 20.46 4.34 8.64
N TRP A 284 21.22 4.83 9.63
CA TRP A 284 20.96 6.09 10.32
C TRP A 284 22.12 7.08 10.12
N GLY A 285 21.88 8.15 9.37
CA GLY A 285 22.91 9.15 9.05
C GLY A 285 23.35 10.03 10.23
N ASP A 286 22.44 10.29 11.17
CA ASP A 286 22.71 10.98 12.43
C ASP A 286 23.64 10.17 13.36
N ARG A 287 23.46 8.85 13.40
CA ARG A 287 24.37 7.93 14.09
C ARG A 287 25.79 7.97 13.49
N LEU A 288 25.92 8.08 12.17
CA LEU A 288 27.23 8.22 11.51
C LEU A 288 27.95 9.51 11.90
N LEU A 289 27.21 10.62 11.94
CA LEU A 289 27.75 11.90 12.38
C LEU A 289 28.26 11.79 13.82
N ALA A 290 27.49 11.16 14.71
CA ALA A 290 27.92 10.95 16.09
C ALA A 290 29.16 10.05 16.19
N ASP A 291 29.28 8.98 15.40
CA ASP A 291 30.49 8.15 15.37
C ASP A 291 31.72 8.98 14.95
N ALA A 292 31.57 9.80 13.91
CA ALA A 292 32.64 10.68 13.45
C ALA A 292 33.07 11.68 14.54
N LEU A 293 32.11 12.30 15.23
CA LEU A 293 32.36 13.24 16.33
C LEU A 293 33.00 12.57 17.56
N LEU A 294 32.52 11.38 17.93
CA LEU A 294 33.07 10.60 19.06
C LEU A 294 34.55 10.26 18.84
N ARG A 295 34.93 9.89 17.61
CA ARG A 295 36.34 9.65 17.23
C ARG A 295 37.22 10.89 17.35
N LEU A 296 36.62 12.08 17.32
CA LEU A 296 37.30 13.37 17.54
C LEU A 296 37.24 13.83 19.01
N GLY A 297 36.71 12.99 19.91
CA GLY A 297 36.54 13.30 21.32
C GLY A 297 35.40 14.27 21.62
N ILE A 298 34.49 14.48 20.66
CA ILE A 298 33.32 15.35 20.81
C ILE A 298 32.12 14.46 21.13
N HIS A 299 31.48 14.72 22.26
CA HIS A 299 30.30 13.99 22.71
C HIS A 299 29.09 14.93 22.73
N ILE A 300 27.90 14.35 22.64
CA ILE A 300 26.66 15.13 22.70
C ILE A 300 26.46 15.75 24.08
N GLU A 301 25.95 16.97 24.10
CA GLU A 301 25.55 17.67 25.31
C GLU A 301 24.20 17.13 25.81
N GLU A 302 24.25 16.06 26.61
CA GLU A 302 23.09 15.32 27.17
C GLU A 302 22.06 16.17 27.94
N GLY A 303 22.46 17.35 28.44
CA GLY A 303 21.57 18.29 29.13
C GLY A 303 20.67 19.07 28.18
N THR A 304 21.04 19.17 26.90
CA THR A 304 20.32 19.99 25.90
C THR A 304 19.15 19.28 25.25
N GLY A 305 19.03 17.95 25.39
CA GLY A 305 18.02 17.19 24.65
C GLY A 305 16.56 17.49 25.00
N ARG A 306 16.30 18.18 26.12
CA ARG A 306 14.95 18.63 26.54
C ARG A 306 14.45 19.89 25.82
N PHE A 307 15.34 20.66 25.20
CA PHE A 307 14.96 21.83 24.40
C PHE A 307 14.47 21.44 23.00
N PHE A 308 14.87 20.26 22.51
CA PHE A 308 14.58 19.81 21.16
C PHE A 308 13.43 18.80 21.16
N ASN A 309 12.47 18.99 20.28
CA ASN A 309 11.32 18.09 20.16
C ASN A 309 11.36 17.30 18.86
N GLY A 310 11.13 15.99 18.96
CA GLY A 310 11.03 15.10 17.80
C GLY A 310 9.59 14.79 17.38
N GLU A 311 8.61 15.43 18.02
CA GLU A 311 7.17 15.22 17.83
C GLU A 311 6.50 16.43 17.16
N ARG A 312 5.27 16.23 16.69
CA ARG A 312 4.40 17.32 16.24
C ARG A 312 4.02 18.20 17.44
N PRO A 313 3.75 19.51 17.25
CA PRO A 313 3.53 20.41 18.36
C PRO A 313 2.29 20.04 19.21
N TRP A 314 1.19 19.60 18.59
CA TRP A 314 0.01 19.11 19.31
C TRP A 314 0.17 17.69 19.89
N ALA A 315 1.08 16.87 19.37
CA ALA A 315 1.36 15.53 19.91
C ALA A 315 2.42 15.55 21.03
N SER A 316 2.91 16.73 21.37
CA SER A 316 4.04 16.94 22.28
C SER A 316 3.69 16.58 23.70
N ARG A 317 4.54 15.79 24.36
CA ARG A 317 4.31 15.36 25.75
C ARG A 317 4.87 16.34 26.78
N LEU A 318 4.01 16.79 27.70
CA LEU A 318 4.43 17.58 28.85
C LEU A 318 5.02 16.68 29.94
N ARG A 319 6.24 16.99 30.37
CA ARG A 319 6.94 16.25 31.42
C ARG A 319 7.52 17.20 32.45
N SER A 320 7.68 16.74 33.68
CA SER A 320 8.22 17.55 34.77
C SER A 320 9.62 18.09 34.50
N ASP A 321 10.45 17.37 33.71
CA ASP A 321 11.82 17.76 33.36
C ASP A 321 11.91 18.91 32.34
N ARG A 322 10.81 19.25 31.67
CA ARG A 322 10.77 20.23 30.57
C ARG A 322 9.66 21.26 30.67
N PHE A 323 8.80 21.18 31.69
CA PHE A 323 7.59 22.00 31.81
C PHE A 323 7.85 23.52 31.69
N CYS A 324 8.84 24.04 32.42
CA CYS A 324 9.23 25.46 32.42
C CYS A 324 10.43 25.77 31.52
N VAL A 325 10.69 24.93 30.53
CA VAL A 325 11.88 24.99 29.67
C VAL A 325 11.45 25.48 28.28
N PRO A 326 12.28 26.24 27.55
CA PRO A 326 11.97 26.58 26.17
C PRO A 326 11.97 25.35 25.25
N VAL A 327 11.07 25.35 24.28
CA VAL A 327 11.02 24.39 23.17
C VAL A 327 11.56 25.06 21.90
N SER A 328 12.50 24.39 21.25
CA SER A 328 13.33 24.94 20.18
C SER A 328 12.94 24.43 18.79
N THR A 329 12.34 23.24 18.70
CA THR A 329 12.05 22.58 17.43
C THR A 329 10.73 21.82 17.47
N PHE A 330 10.14 21.54 16.31
CA PHE A 330 9.06 20.57 16.10
C PHE A 330 9.37 19.72 14.86
N HIS A 331 8.89 18.48 14.80
CA HIS A 331 9.21 17.56 13.71
C HIS A 331 7.99 16.76 13.23
N ARG A 332 8.12 16.08 12.09
CA ARG A 332 7.07 15.29 11.41
C ARG A 332 5.90 16.11 10.87
N LEU A 333 6.18 17.32 10.40
CA LEU A 333 5.18 18.22 9.82
C LEU A 333 5.00 17.94 8.31
N THR A 334 3.76 17.87 7.85
CA THR A 334 3.45 17.94 6.41
C THR A 334 3.66 19.35 5.86
N ALA A 335 3.64 19.53 4.54
CA ALA A 335 3.79 20.85 3.93
C ALA A 335 2.69 21.83 4.38
N GLU A 336 1.45 21.38 4.56
CA GLU A 336 0.35 22.21 5.05
C GLU A 336 0.48 22.52 6.55
N GLU A 337 0.84 21.51 7.34
CA GLU A 337 1.08 21.66 8.79
C GLU A 337 2.23 22.63 9.05
N MET A 338 3.31 22.58 8.25
CA MET A 338 4.45 23.52 8.32
C MET A 338 4.00 24.97 8.16
N LYS A 339 3.15 25.25 7.17
CA LYS A 339 2.57 26.60 6.97
C LYS A 339 1.69 27.00 8.16
N GLY A 340 0.93 26.06 8.72
CA GLY A 340 0.11 26.27 9.92
C GLY A 340 0.94 26.67 11.13
N VAL A 341 1.99 25.91 11.44
CA VAL A 341 2.95 26.19 12.52
C VAL A 341 3.65 27.54 12.28
N GLY A 342 4.07 27.81 11.05
CA GLY A 342 4.65 29.10 10.66
C GLY A 342 3.72 30.28 10.95
N ARG A 343 2.40 30.18 10.69
CA ARG A 343 1.45 31.25 11.02
C ARG A 343 1.41 31.58 12.51
N VAL A 344 1.62 30.59 13.38
CA VAL A 344 1.59 30.74 14.84
C VAL A 344 2.93 31.28 15.36
N PHE A 345 4.05 30.65 14.99
CA PHE A 345 5.33 30.88 15.65
C PHE A 345 6.30 31.81 14.92
N ARG A 346 6.10 32.13 13.63
CA ARG A 346 7.08 32.95 12.87
C ARG A 346 7.22 34.41 13.35
N LYS A 347 6.27 34.87 14.17
CA LYS A 347 6.22 36.22 14.77
C LYS A 347 6.51 36.19 16.28
N ALA A 348 6.94 35.05 16.83
CA ALA A 348 7.26 34.94 18.24
C ALA A 348 8.50 35.77 18.56
N VAL A 349 8.37 36.70 19.52
CA VAL A 349 9.48 37.54 20.00
C VAL A 349 10.18 36.89 21.20
N ASP A 350 9.38 36.28 22.08
CA ASP A 350 9.87 35.63 23.29
C ASP A 350 10.08 34.12 23.10
N SER A 351 10.90 33.53 23.98
CA SER A 351 11.08 32.09 24.04
C SER A 351 9.76 31.39 24.33
N VAL A 352 9.43 30.37 23.53
CA VAL A 352 8.22 29.56 23.72
C VAL A 352 8.54 28.45 24.72
N LEU A 353 7.80 28.36 25.81
CA LEU A 353 7.94 27.31 26.80
C LEU A 353 7.09 26.09 26.44
N TRP A 354 7.46 24.92 26.97
CA TRP A 354 6.63 23.72 26.84
C TRP A 354 5.22 23.95 27.39
N VAL A 355 5.08 24.66 28.52
CA VAL A 355 3.78 25.00 29.10
C VAL A 355 2.93 25.89 28.18
N ASP A 356 3.54 26.80 27.42
CA ASP A 356 2.78 27.71 26.53
C ASP A 356 2.09 26.94 25.40
N LEU A 357 2.66 25.79 24.99
CA LEU A 357 2.02 24.91 24.01
C LEU A 357 0.65 24.45 24.49
N TRP A 358 0.48 24.27 25.79
CA TRP A 358 -0.80 23.87 26.38
C TRP A 358 -1.91 24.85 26.02
N ASP A 359 -1.67 26.15 26.21
CA ASP A 359 -2.66 27.17 25.92
C ASP A 359 -2.82 27.38 24.41
N ILE A 360 -1.72 27.34 23.65
CA ILE A 360 -1.70 27.52 22.19
C ILE A 360 -2.53 26.46 21.47
N PHE A 361 -2.47 25.20 21.92
CA PHE A 361 -3.22 24.09 21.33
C PHE A 361 -4.49 23.73 22.11
N HIS A 362 -5.03 24.70 22.85
CA HIS A 362 -6.33 24.60 23.51
C HIS A 362 -6.46 23.45 24.53
N GLY A 363 -5.40 23.22 25.30
CA GLY A 363 -5.45 22.41 26.50
C GLY A 363 -6.41 23.02 27.55
N PRO A 364 -7.11 22.22 28.36
CA PRO A 364 -8.02 22.74 29.40
C PRO A 364 -7.27 23.46 30.52
N SER A 365 -7.92 24.46 31.11
CA SER A 365 -7.35 25.31 32.16
C SER A 365 -6.65 24.53 33.28
N PHE A 366 -5.50 25.05 33.73
CA PHE A 366 -4.72 24.41 34.78
C PHE A 366 -5.49 24.24 36.10
N ALA A 367 -6.50 25.06 36.37
CA ALA A 367 -7.39 24.93 37.54
C ALA A 367 -8.12 23.57 37.58
N THR A 368 -8.35 22.96 36.42
CA THR A 368 -8.94 21.61 36.33
C THR A 368 -8.00 20.54 36.91
N TYR A 369 -6.69 20.77 36.95
CA TYR A 369 -5.73 19.83 37.54
C TYR A 369 -5.71 19.84 39.06
N GLU A 370 -6.06 20.96 39.70
CA GLU A 370 -6.20 20.99 41.16
C GLU A 370 -7.35 20.08 41.61
N VAL A 371 -8.41 20.02 40.82
CA VAL A 371 -9.59 19.18 41.06
C VAL A 371 -9.37 17.74 40.59
N THR A 372 -8.63 17.51 39.51
CA THR A 372 -8.38 16.18 38.94
C THR A 372 -6.91 16.01 38.53
N PRO A 373 -6.00 15.76 39.50
CA PRO A 373 -4.55 15.78 39.27
C PRO A 373 -4.04 14.61 38.43
N LEU A 374 -4.79 13.51 38.37
CA LEU A 374 -4.47 12.33 37.58
C LEU A 374 -5.49 12.17 36.46
N ARG A 375 -5.08 12.53 35.24
CA ARG A 375 -5.80 12.15 34.03
C ARG A 375 -5.18 10.89 33.47
N ARG A 376 -5.95 9.81 33.47
CA ARG A 376 -5.56 8.60 32.74
C ARG A 376 -5.59 8.93 31.25
N GLU A 377 -4.53 8.56 30.54
CA GLU A 377 -4.50 8.52 29.06
C GLU A 377 -4.47 9.88 28.35
N TRP A 378 -4.06 10.96 29.03
CA TRP A 378 -3.83 12.29 28.43
C TRP A 378 -2.46 12.85 28.84
N ASP A 379 -1.40 12.46 28.12
CA ASP A 379 0.00 12.85 28.38
C ASP A 379 0.59 13.82 27.33
N HIS A 380 -0.25 14.39 26.46
CA HIS A 380 0.15 15.30 25.38
C HIS A 380 -0.67 16.60 25.36
N VAL A 381 -0.12 17.62 24.70
CA VAL A 381 -0.64 19.00 24.65
C VAL A 381 -1.96 19.13 23.87
N GLY A 382 -2.15 18.35 22.82
CA GLY A 382 -3.31 18.40 21.95
C GLY A 382 -4.60 17.91 22.58
N ARG A 383 -5.71 18.16 21.89
CA ARG A 383 -7.02 17.66 22.29
C ARG A 383 -7.14 16.16 22.05
N LEU A 384 -7.95 15.51 22.88
CA LEU A 384 -8.22 14.07 22.78
C LEU A 384 -9.00 13.67 21.52
N ASP A 385 -9.70 14.59 20.87
CA ASP A 385 -10.64 14.33 19.77
C ASP A 385 -10.01 14.42 18.36
N GLU A 386 -8.94 15.19 18.17
CA GLU A 386 -8.39 15.42 16.82
C GLU A 386 -7.41 14.35 16.35
N HIS A 387 -6.59 13.77 17.25
CA HIS A 387 -5.45 12.93 16.84
C HIS A 387 -5.12 11.73 17.76
N THR A 388 -5.91 11.49 18.80
CA THR A 388 -5.71 10.33 19.69
C THR A 388 -7.02 9.55 19.85
N VAL A 389 -6.93 8.23 19.81
CA VAL A 389 -8.10 7.37 20.09
C VAL A 389 -7.86 6.70 21.42
N THR A 390 -8.63 7.12 22.42
CA THR A 390 -8.55 6.56 23.77
C THR A 390 -9.37 5.26 23.84
N LEU A 391 -8.69 4.13 23.96
CA LEU A 391 -9.30 2.80 24.03
C LEU A 391 -9.34 2.33 25.48
N ALA A 392 -10.51 2.42 26.12
CA ALA A 392 -10.69 2.01 27.49
C ALA A 392 -10.58 0.48 27.67
N GLY A 393 -10.00 0.03 28.80
CA GLY A 393 -10.02 -1.37 29.22
C GLY A 393 -8.89 -2.27 28.69
N VAL A 394 -7.85 -1.69 28.08
CA VAL A 394 -6.71 -2.43 27.52
C VAL A 394 -5.56 -2.55 28.53
N LYS A 395 -5.23 -3.78 28.95
CA LYS A 395 -4.23 -4.03 30.00
C LYS A 395 -2.76 -3.98 29.52
N ALA A 396 -2.49 -3.97 28.20
CA ALA A 396 -1.14 -4.04 27.65
C ALA A 396 -0.98 -3.31 26.30
N ALA A 397 0.20 -2.74 26.06
CA ALA A 397 0.53 -1.98 24.83
C ALA A 397 0.34 -2.79 23.53
N LEU A 398 0.64 -4.09 23.54
CA LEU A 398 0.42 -4.97 22.40
C LEU A 398 -1.08 -5.08 22.04
N GLY A 399 -1.97 -5.03 23.04
CA GLY A 399 -3.42 -5.01 22.83
C GLY A 399 -3.89 -3.69 22.21
N CYS A 400 -3.26 -2.58 22.58
CA CYS A 400 -3.56 -1.26 22.02
C CYS A 400 -3.17 -1.19 20.54
N SER A 401 -1.98 -1.70 20.17
CA SER A 401 -1.54 -1.77 18.77
C SER A 401 -2.52 -2.58 17.91
N ARG A 402 -3.04 -3.70 18.43
CA ARG A 402 -4.00 -4.54 17.70
C ARG A 402 -5.33 -3.84 17.46
N LEU A 403 -5.81 -3.08 18.44
CA LEU A 403 -7.06 -2.32 18.32
C LEU A 403 -6.90 -1.12 17.40
N TYR A 404 -5.76 -0.41 17.48
CA TYR A 404 -5.43 0.65 16.52
C TYR A 404 -5.33 0.10 15.08
N ASP A 405 -4.66 -1.03 14.89
CA ASP A 405 -4.61 -1.71 13.61
C ASP A 405 -6.02 -2.07 13.09
N ALA A 406 -6.90 -2.53 13.97
CA ALA A 406 -8.27 -2.88 13.61
C ALA A 406 -9.14 -1.65 13.26
N GLU A 407 -8.90 -0.50 13.90
CA GLU A 407 -9.58 0.75 13.57
C GLU A 407 -9.09 1.29 12.22
N ARG A 408 -7.77 1.28 11.99
CA ARG A 408 -7.18 1.66 10.70
C ARG A 408 -7.73 0.79 9.56
N LEU A 409 -7.82 -0.52 9.76
CA LEU A 409 -8.38 -1.44 8.77
C LEU A 409 -9.88 -1.19 8.51
N LEU A 410 -10.64 -0.78 9.53
CA LEU A 410 -12.04 -0.39 9.34
C LEU A 410 -12.17 0.88 8.48
N VAL A 411 -11.29 1.85 8.67
CA VAL A 411 -11.22 3.05 7.82
C VAL A 411 -10.88 2.66 6.38
N GLU A 412 -9.87 1.82 6.17
CA GLU A 412 -9.49 1.32 4.84
C GLU A 412 -10.65 0.58 4.14
N TYR A 413 -11.46 -0.17 4.89
CA TYR A 413 -12.66 -0.80 4.35
C TYR A 413 -13.68 0.24 3.86
N ARG A 414 -13.99 1.26 4.66
CA ARG A 414 -14.95 2.31 4.30
C ARG A 414 -14.51 3.12 3.09
N GLU A 415 -13.22 3.41 2.98
CA GLU A 415 -12.69 4.25 1.90
C GLU A 415 -12.52 3.48 0.58
N TYR A 416 -12.09 2.22 0.64
CA TYR A 416 -11.67 1.49 -0.56
C TYR A 416 -12.58 0.33 -0.96
N MET A 417 -13.30 -0.27 -0.01
CA MET A 417 -14.03 -1.52 -0.25
C MET A 417 -15.54 -1.30 -0.28
N GLU A 418 -16.07 -0.50 0.63
CA GLU A 418 -17.48 -0.13 0.68
C GLU A 418 -17.98 0.51 -0.64
N PRO A 419 -17.22 1.42 -1.32
CA PRO A 419 -17.67 1.98 -2.60
C PRO A 419 -17.71 0.96 -3.74
N LEU A 420 -16.96 -0.15 -3.62
CA LEU A 420 -16.94 -1.22 -4.63
C LEU A 420 -18.13 -2.18 -4.44
N PHE A 421 -18.53 -2.43 -3.19
CA PHE A 421 -19.62 -3.33 -2.83
C PHE A 421 -20.62 -2.64 -1.90
N PRO A 422 -21.52 -1.78 -2.42
CA PRO A 422 -22.37 -0.88 -1.64
C PRO A 422 -23.59 -1.57 -0.97
N PHE A 423 -23.48 -2.87 -0.64
CA PHE A 423 -24.55 -3.64 -0.02
C PHE A 423 -24.32 -3.88 1.48
N VAL A 424 -23.07 -3.76 1.93
CA VAL A 424 -22.67 -3.86 3.35
C VAL A 424 -21.98 -2.56 3.72
N VAL A 425 -22.74 -1.64 4.31
CA VAL A 425 -22.29 -0.30 4.70
C VAL A 425 -22.14 -0.24 6.22
N ILE A 426 -20.99 0.23 6.70
CA ILE A 426 -20.73 0.33 8.15
C ILE A 426 -20.81 1.80 8.56
N PRO A 427 -21.76 2.20 9.42
CA PRO A 427 -21.96 3.59 9.82
C PRO A 427 -20.66 4.24 10.29
N GLY A 428 -20.35 5.45 9.80
CA GLY A 428 -19.09 6.14 10.11
C GLY A 428 -18.85 6.40 11.60
N ALA A 429 -19.91 6.50 12.40
CA ALA A 429 -19.84 6.69 13.85
C ALA A 429 -19.48 5.42 14.64
N MET A 430 -19.57 4.23 14.02
CA MET A 430 -19.31 2.96 14.70
C MET A 430 -17.81 2.68 14.77
N SER A 431 -17.27 2.43 15.96
CA SER A 431 -15.86 2.03 16.12
C SER A 431 -15.67 0.53 15.82
N SER A 432 -14.43 0.12 15.54
CA SER A 432 -14.06 -1.27 15.32
C SER A 432 -14.36 -2.16 16.54
N ASP A 433 -14.18 -1.64 17.76
CA ASP A 433 -14.52 -2.39 18.97
C ASP A 433 -16.03 -2.56 19.17
N GLN A 434 -16.81 -1.53 18.84
CA GLN A 434 -18.27 -1.62 18.87
C GLN A 434 -18.77 -2.63 17.83
N LEU A 435 -18.27 -2.57 16.60
CA LEU A 435 -18.60 -3.52 15.55
C LEU A 435 -18.26 -4.95 15.97
N ARG A 436 -17.10 -5.18 16.62
CA ARG A 436 -16.70 -6.50 17.12
C ARG A 436 -17.64 -7.06 18.19
N ARG A 437 -18.25 -6.21 19.03
CA ARG A 437 -19.17 -6.64 20.09
C ARG A 437 -20.58 -6.90 19.56
N GLU A 438 -21.05 -6.04 18.66
CA GLU A 438 -22.42 -6.13 18.12
C GLU A 438 -22.54 -7.13 16.96
N LYS A 439 -21.55 -7.16 16.07
CA LYS A 439 -21.51 -7.95 14.82
C LYS A 439 -20.15 -8.64 14.64
N PRO A 440 -19.83 -9.65 15.47
CA PRO A 440 -18.51 -10.28 15.50
C PRO A 440 -18.12 -10.98 14.20
N MET A 441 -19.06 -11.61 13.49
CA MET A 441 -18.76 -12.30 12.23
C MET A 441 -18.45 -11.31 11.12
N LEU A 442 -19.26 -10.25 11.01
CA LEU A 442 -19.06 -9.17 10.06
C LEU A 442 -17.73 -8.47 10.34
N TRP A 443 -17.40 -8.19 11.61
CA TRP A 443 -16.11 -7.62 11.97
C TRP A 443 -14.94 -8.45 11.44
N LYS A 444 -14.97 -9.78 11.61
CA LYS A 444 -13.93 -10.68 11.08
C LYS A 444 -13.84 -10.59 9.55
N ALA A 445 -14.98 -10.57 8.86
CA ALA A 445 -15.05 -10.47 7.40
C ALA A 445 -14.46 -9.13 6.88
N VAL A 446 -14.79 -8.03 7.55
CA VAL A 446 -14.30 -6.68 7.25
C VAL A 446 -12.78 -6.60 7.47
N MET A 447 -12.29 -7.11 8.60
CA MET A 447 -10.85 -7.17 8.88
C MET A 447 -10.11 -8.00 7.82
N MET A 448 -10.66 -9.16 7.44
CA MET A 448 -10.07 -10.00 6.40
C MET A 448 -10.01 -9.28 5.04
N GLN A 449 -11.07 -8.57 4.65
CA GLN A 449 -11.10 -7.82 3.40
C GLN A 449 -10.11 -6.64 3.41
N ALA A 450 -10.05 -5.89 4.51
CA ALA A 450 -9.12 -4.76 4.64
C ALA A 450 -7.65 -5.20 4.64
N MET A 451 -7.34 -6.43 5.07
CA MET A 451 -5.98 -7.00 5.03
C MET A 451 -5.53 -7.48 3.62
N TYR A 452 -6.12 -6.97 2.54
CA TYR A 452 -5.83 -7.40 1.16
C TYR A 452 -4.39 -7.20 0.67
N MET A 453 -3.53 -6.49 1.41
CA MET A 453 -2.10 -6.36 1.13
C MET A 453 -1.21 -7.28 1.98
N ASP A 454 -1.77 -7.94 3.01
CA ASP A 454 -1.04 -8.82 3.94
C ASP A 454 -1.58 -10.27 3.90
N PRO A 455 -1.08 -11.12 2.99
CA PRO A 455 -1.50 -12.53 2.90
C PRO A 455 -1.33 -13.30 4.21
N SER A 456 -0.30 -12.96 4.99
CA SER A 456 0.10 -13.75 6.15
C SER A 456 -0.96 -13.73 7.25
N ARG A 457 -1.72 -12.63 7.34
CA ARG A 457 -2.83 -12.45 8.28
C ARG A 457 -4.18 -12.72 7.62
N GLN A 458 -4.32 -12.34 6.36
CA GLN A 458 -5.57 -12.46 5.61
C GLN A 458 -6.01 -13.93 5.43
N VAL A 459 -5.11 -14.80 4.96
CA VAL A 459 -5.47 -16.21 4.64
C VAL A 459 -5.88 -17.00 5.89
N PRO A 460 -5.13 -16.96 7.01
CA PRO A 460 -5.56 -17.65 8.23
C PRO A 460 -6.89 -17.12 8.78
N LEU A 461 -7.09 -15.79 8.78
CA LEU A 461 -8.32 -15.17 9.25
C LEU A 461 -9.53 -15.57 8.40
N GLY A 462 -9.36 -15.65 7.07
CA GLY A 462 -10.40 -16.11 6.17
C GLY A 462 -10.77 -17.58 6.38
N ASN A 463 -9.79 -18.46 6.62
CA ASN A 463 -10.06 -19.86 6.96
C ASN A 463 -10.75 -20.01 8.32
N GLU A 464 -10.37 -19.19 9.31
CA GLU A 464 -11.02 -19.14 10.62
C GLU A 464 -12.49 -18.70 10.48
N LEU A 465 -12.73 -17.60 9.76
CA LEU A 465 -14.08 -17.09 9.48
C LEU A 465 -14.94 -18.14 8.78
N LEU A 466 -14.38 -18.84 7.78
CA LEU A 466 -15.08 -19.91 7.09
C LEU A 466 -15.51 -21.03 8.05
N ASN A 467 -14.61 -21.47 8.94
CA ASN A 467 -14.91 -22.49 9.93
C ASN A 467 -16.00 -22.01 10.92
N ASP A 468 -15.92 -20.76 11.35
CA ASP A 468 -16.92 -20.15 12.22
C ASP A 468 -18.30 -20.08 11.57
N ILE A 469 -18.37 -19.72 10.28
CA ILE A 469 -19.61 -19.69 9.50
C ILE A 469 -20.20 -21.09 9.37
N VAL A 470 -19.40 -22.08 8.97
CA VAL A 470 -19.85 -23.48 8.84
C VAL A 470 -20.37 -24.01 10.18
N THR A 471 -19.65 -23.73 11.26
CA THR A 471 -20.07 -24.08 12.62
C THR A 471 -21.37 -23.37 13.00
N ALA A 472 -21.51 -22.08 12.70
CA ALA A 472 -22.67 -21.27 13.06
C ALA A 472 -23.93 -21.64 12.25
N CYS A 473 -23.78 -22.12 11.01
CA CYS A 473 -24.88 -22.48 10.11
C CYS A 473 -25.33 -23.94 10.27
N PHE A 474 -24.39 -24.88 10.42
CA PHE A 474 -24.69 -26.31 10.38
C PHE A 474 -24.64 -27.00 11.74
N LEU A 475 -23.70 -26.60 12.61
CA LEU A 475 -23.53 -27.22 13.93
C LEU A 475 -24.35 -26.50 15.00
N LYS A 476 -24.55 -25.19 14.83
CA LYS A 476 -25.42 -24.36 15.67
C LYS A 476 -26.60 -23.90 14.82
N PRO A 477 -27.83 -23.80 15.36
CA PRO A 477 -28.98 -23.27 14.62
C PRO A 477 -29.02 -21.73 14.68
N ASN A 478 -27.89 -21.04 14.45
CA ASN A 478 -27.82 -19.59 14.55
C ASN A 478 -28.12 -18.91 13.20
N LYS A 479 -29.30 -18.31 13.08
CA LYS A 479 -29.68 -17.45 11.95
C LYS A 479 -29.59 -15.97 12.36
N SER A 480 -28.47 -15.32 12.07
CA SER A 480 -28.27 -13.89 12.36
C SER A 480 -28.00 -13.08 11.09
N PHE A 481 -28.35 -11.81 11.14
CA PHE A 481 -28.05 -10.86 10.08
C PHE A 481 -26.54 -10.59 9.96
N ASP A 482 -25.83 -10.57 11.09
CA ASP A 482 -24.36 -10.53 11.17
C ASP A 482 -23.71 -11.64 10.33
N LEU A 483 -24.24 -12.87 10.43
CA LEU A 483 -23.74 -14.03 9.67
C LEU A 483 -24.00 -13.89 8.17
N LEU A 484 -25.15 -13.34 7.77
CA LEU A 484 -25.48 -13.11 6.36
C LEU A 484 -24.56 -12.05 5.74
N GLN A 485 -24.37 -10.91 6.41
CA GLN A 485 -23.46 -9.85 5.96
C GLN A 485 -22.00 -10.32 5.91
N ALA A 486 -21.56 -11.12 6.90
CA ALA A 486 -20.22 -11.72 6.88
C ALA A 486 -20.03 -12.65 5.68
N LEU A 487 -21.06 -13.44 5.34
CA LEU A 487 -21.03 -14.34 4.19
C LEU A 487 -21.04 -13.57 2.86
N GLU A 488 -21.77 -12.46 2.76
CA GLU A 488 -21.70 -11.54 1.61
C GLU A 488 -20.28 -11.01 1.38
N VAL A 489 -19.66 -10.47 2.43
CA VAL A 489 -18.29 -9.94 2.37
C VAL A 489 -17.29 -11.04 1.98
N LEU A 490 -17.42 -12.23 2.57
CA LEU A 490 -16.55 -13.37 2.25
C LEU A 490 -16.66 -13.77 0.77
N VAL A 491 -17.88 -13.84 0.23
CA VAL A 491 -18.15 -14.19 -1.18
C VAL A 491 -17.68 -13.06 -2.11
N ALA A 492 -17.91 -11.80 -1.76
CA ALA A 492 -17.44 -10.65 -2.53
C ALA A 492 -15.90 -10.57 -2.63
N CYS A 493 -15.21 -11.12 -1.64
CA CYS A 493 -13.75 -11.15 -1.52
C CYS A 493 -13.09 -12.49 -1.85
N ARG A 494 -13.81 -13.38 -2.54
CA ARG A 494 -13.45 -14.79 -2.81
C ARG A 494 -11.97 -15.06 -3.10
N LEU A 495 -11.26 -14.20 -3.82
CA LEU A 495 -9.87 -14.44 -4.25
C LEU A 495 -8.82 -14.48 -3.12
N HIS A 496 -9.22 -14.26 -1.87
CA HIS A 496 -8.32 -14.24 -0.72
C HIS A 496 -8.41 -15.48 0.17
N VAL A 497 -9.41 -16.35 -0.05
CA VAL A 497 -9.65 -17.60 0.68
C VAL A 497 -9.74 -18.73 -0.33
N LYS A 498 -9.14 -19.89 -0.07
CA LYS A 498 -9.07 -21.02 -1.04
C LYS A 498 -10.46 -21.66 -1.20
N LEU A 499 -11.39 -20.99 -1.89
CA LEU A 499 -12.75 -21.44 -2.10
C LEU A 499 -12.94 -22.08 -3.48
N GLN A 500 -13.21 -23.39 -3.49
CA GLN A 500 -13.54 -24.16 -4.69
C GLN A 500 -14.87 -23.71 -5.31
N SER A 501 -15.07 -24.00 -6.61
CA SER A 501 -16.32 -23.73 -7.33
C SER A 501 -17.56 -24.33 -6.64
N PHE A 502 -17.44 -25.56 -6.14
CA PHE A 502 -18.48 -26.24 -5.35
C PHE A 502 -18.80 -25.51 -4.04
N GLN A 503 -17.79 -25.13 -3.25
CA GLN A 503 -17.98 -24.43 -1.98
C GLN A 503 -18.70 -23.09 -2.16
N MET A 504 -18.36 -22.37 -3.23
CA MET A 504 -18.98 -21.08 -3.54
C MET A 504 -20.45 -21.19 -3.93
N THR A 505 -20.77 -22.17 -4.77
CA THR A 505 -22.17 -22.48 -5.12
C THR A 505 -22.98 -22.79 -3.86
N ASN A 506 -22.43 -23.61 -2.95
CA ASN A 506 -23.08 -23.93 -1.68
C ASN A 506 -23.28 -22.70 -0.79
N MET A 507 -22.29 -21.79 -0.72
CA MET A 507 -22.43 -20.55 0.05
C MET A 507 -23.50 -19.63 -0.53
N LEU A 508 -23.58 -19.48 -1.84
CA LEU A 508 -24.63 -18.68 -2.49
C LEU A 508 -26.02 -19.25 -2.16
N PHE A 509 -26.19 -20.57 -2.22
CA PHE A 509 -27.45 -21.22 -1.82
C PHE A 509 -27.73 -21.10 -0.31
N LEU A 510 -26.69 -21.13 0.52
CA LEU A 510 -26.82 -20.91 1.96
C LEU A 510 -27.30 -19.49 2.26
N MET A 511 -26.73 -18.46 1.64
CA MET A 511 -27.17 -17.06 1.78
C MET A 511 -28.64 -16.90 1.40
N ARG A 512 -29.05 -17.54 0.31
CA ARG A 512 -30.45 -17.55 -0.13
C ARG A 512 -31.36 -18.24 0.89
N SER A 513 -30.98 -19.42 1.38
CA SER A 513 -31.71 -20.15 2.42
C SER A 513 -31.86 -19.31 3.70
N MET A 514 -30.80 -18.58 4.07
CA MET A 514 -30.84 -17.64 5.19
C MET A 514 -31.81 -16.47 4.95
N CYS A 515 -31.91 -15.94 3.73
CA CYS A 515 -32.90 -14.91 3.41
C CYS A 515 -34.34 -15.41 3.63
N VAL A 516 -34.64 -16.64 3.23
CA VAL A 516 -35.95 -17.25 3.49
C VAL A 516 -36.16 -17.42 5.00
N SER A 517 -35.14 -17.94 5.69
CA SER A 517 -35.19 -18.23 7.14
C SER A 517 -35.30 -16.97 8.02
N LEU A 518 -34.84 -15.82 7.53
CA LEU A 518 -34.94 -14.50 8.17
C LEU A 518 -36.27 -13.78 7.86
N GLY A 519 -37.13 -14.35 7.00
CA GLY A 519 -38.49 -13.85 6.77
C GLY A 519 -38.59 -12.65 5.82
N PHE A 520 -37.60 -12.42 4.95
CA PHE A 520 -37.64 -11.30 3.99
C PHE A 520 -38.89 -11.31 3.10
N SER A 521 -39.43 -12.48 2.75
CA SER A 521 -40.65 -12.61 1.94
C SER A 521 -41.94 -12.17 2.66
N GLU A 522 -42.02 -12.31 3.98
CA GLU A 522 -43.19 -11.90 4.78
C GLU A 522 -43.24 -10.38 5.02
N SER A 523 -42.07 -9.73 4.95
CA SER A 523 -41.90 -8.29 5.16
C SER A 523 -42.49 -7.40 4.04
N GLN A 524 -42.86 -7.98 2.89
CA GLN A 524 -43.55 -7.28 1.79
C GLN A 524 -44.87 -6.63 2.22
N ASN A 525 -45.62 -7.29 3.11
CA ASN A 525 -46.91 -6.78 3.58
C ASN A 525 -46.74 -5.68 4.64
N ALA A 526 -45.63 -5.70 5.40
CA ALA A 526 -45.28 -4.69 6.40
C ALA A 526 -44.69 -3.40 5.78
N MET A 527 -43.98 -3.51 4.65
CA MET A 527 -43.35 -2.36 3.97
C MET A 527 -44.33 -1.28 3.49
N LYS A 528 -45.63 -1.60 3.32
CA LYS A 528 -46.63 -0.62 2.86
C LYS A 528 -47.14 0.30 3.97
N GLN A 529 -46.81 0.07 5.24
CA GLN A 529 -47.47 0.75 6.38
C GLN A 529 -46.52 1.29 7.47
N GLN A 530 -45.19 1.27 7.30
CA GLN A 530 -44.25 1.55 8.40
C GLN A 530 -43.18 2.60 8.07
N GLU A 531 -42.83 3.45 9.05
CA GLU A 531 -41.65 4.33 8.97
C GLU A 531 -40.38 3.47 8.86
N HIS A 532 -39.58 3.73 7.82
CA HIS A 532 -38.35 3.00 7.57
C HIS A 532 -37.21 3.53 8.46
N ASN A 533 -36.81 2.72 9.44
CA ASN A 533 -35.65 2.98 10.31
C ASN A 533 -34.34 2.55 9.61
N SER A 534 -33.19 3.07 10.06
CA SER A 534 -31.86 2.72 9.52
C SER A 534 -31.60 1.21 9.49
N THR A 535 -32.04 0.46 10.50
CA THR A 535 -31.94 -1.01 10.53
C THR A 535 -32.74 -1.70 9.42
N SER A 536 -33.89 -1.14 9.02
CA SER A 536 -34.68 -1.68 7.91
C SER A 536 -34.01 -1.41 6.56
N LEU A 537 -33.36 -0.25 6.40
CA LEU A 537 -32.59 0.07 5.19
C LEU A 537 -31.36 -0.83 5.07
N GLU A 538 -30.67 -1.10 6.19
CA GLU A 538 -29.57 -2.07 6.24
C GLU A 538 -30.01 -3.45 5.74
N GLN A 539 -31.15 -3.95 6.23
CA GLN A 539 -31.73 -5.22 5.80
C GLN A 539 -32.05 -5.25 4.30
N MET A 540 -32.59 -4.16 3.75
CA MET A 540 -32.87 -4.05 2.32
C MET A 540 -31.60 -4.09 1.46
N ARG A 541 -30.52 -3.42 1.90
CA ARG A 541 -29.22 -3.45 1.20
C ARG A 541 -28.63 -4.85 1.18
N THR A 542 -28.65 -5.55 2.33
CA THR A 542 -28.17 -6.93 2.41
C THR A 542 -29.00 -7.86 1.53
N PHE A 543 -30.33 -7.82 1.58
CA PHE A 543 -31.15 -8.62 0.66
C PHE A 543 -30.82 -8.36 -0.82
N ALA A 544 -30.64 -7.10 -1.19
CA ALA A 544 -30.23 -6.71 -2.54
C ALA A 544 -28.81 -7.21 -2.89
N GLY A 545 -27.88 -7.21 -1.92
CA GLY A 545 -26.53 -7.76 -2.04
C GLY A 545 -26.55 -9.25 -2.33
N VAL A 546 -27.31 -10.04 -1.57
CA VAL A 546 -27.50 -11.47 -1.84
C VAL A 546 -28.03 -11.70 -3.26
N TYR A 547 -29.05 -10.95 -3.68
CA TYR A 547 -29.58 -11.05 -5.04
C TYR A 547 -28.50 -10.78 -6.08
N TYR A 548 -27.77 -9.68 -5.92
CA TYR A 548 -26.70 -9.28 -6.84
C TYR A 548 -25.62 -10.38 -6.95
N LEU A 549 -25.13 -10.89 -5.82
CA LEU A 549 -24.09 -11.93 -5.78
C LEU A 549 -24.54 -13.23 -6.46
N VAL A 550 -25.74 -13.72 -6.13
CA VAL A 550 -26.30 -14.95 -6.68
C VAL A 550 -26.48 -14.80 -8.19
N THR A 551 -27.17 -13.75 -8.62
CA THR A 551 -27.51 -13.58 -10.04
C THR A 551 -26.28 -13.33 -10.90
N MET A 552 -25.31 -12.55 -10.42
CA MET A 552 -24.09 -12.25 -11.17
C MET A 552 -23.27 -13.52 -11.43
N VAL A 553 -23.11 -14.42 -10.46
CA VAL A 553 -22.38 -15.69 -10.66
C VAL A 553 -23.12 -16.65 -11.60
N PHE A 554 -24.45 -16.78 -11.49
CA PHE A 554 -25.21 -17.73 -12.31
C PHE A 554 -25.43 -17.27 -13.75
N THR A 555 -25.57 -15.96 -13.97
CA THR A 555 -25.81 -15.38 -15.31
C THR A 555 -24.62 -15.63 -16.24
N THR A 556 -23.39 -15.40 -15.78
CA THR A 556 -22.18 -15.63 -16.60
C THR A 556 -21.83 -17.11 -16.76
N ASN A 557 -22.32 -17.97 -15.85
CA ASN A 557 -22.13 -19.42 -15.92
C ASN A 557 -23.18 -20.15 -16.76
N LYS A 558 -24.10 -19.42 -17.41
CA LYS A 558 -25.17 -19.98 -18.25
C LYS A 558 -26.04 -21.03 -17.56
N LYS A 559 -26.17 -20.94 -16.24
CA LYS A 559 -27.12 -21.73 -15.46
C LYS A 559 -28.23 -20.77 -15.05
N PRO A 560 -29.26 -20.61 -15.88
CA PRO A 560 -30.30 -19.61 -15.64
C PRO A 560 -31.07 -20.00 -14.38
N ASP A 561 -30.89 -19.21 -13.32
CA ASP A 561 -31.45 -19.48 -12.00
C ASP A 561 -32.53 -18.45 -11.64
N ALA A 562 -33.78 -18.88 -11.49
CA ALA A 562 -34.97 -18.02 -11.38
C ALA A 562 -35.54 -17.98 -9.96
N PHE A 563 -34.68 -17.71 -8.97
CA PHE A 563 -34.89 -18.29 -7.65
C PHE A 563 -35.11 -17.28 -6.50
N MET A 564 -34.98 -15.98 -6.75
CA MET A 564 -35.20 -14.92 -5.74
C MET A 564 -36.41 -14.05 -6.10
N ASN A 565 -37.15 -13.58 -5.10
CA ASN A 565 -38.34 -12.76 -5.29
C ASN A 565 -37.98 -11.36 -5.83
N THR A 566 -38.25 -11.12 -7.11
CA THR A 566 -37.99 -9.84 -7.79
C THR A 566 -38.92 -8.72 -7.34
N SER A 567 -40.15 -9.04 -6.92
CA SER A 567 -41.11 -8.03 -6.46
C SER A 567 -40.72 -7.38 -5.13
N TYR A 568 -40.06 -8.12 -4.24
CA TYR A 568 -39.52 -7.55 -2.98
C TYR A 568 -38.30 -6.69 -3.27
N LEU A 569 -37.41 -7.17 -4.15
CA LEU A 569 -36.23 -6.44 -4.58
C LEU A 569 -36.58 -5.07 -5.19
N GLU A 570 -37.60 -5.01 -6.05
CA GLU A 570 -38.07 -3.74 -6.64
C GLU A 570 -38.59 -2.77 -5.58
N ALA A 571 -39.31 -3.27 -4.58
CA ALA A 571 -39.76 -2.47 -3.44
C ALA A 571 -38.56 -1.94 -2.63
N CYS A 572 -37.55 -2.77 -2.36
CA CYS A 572 -36.30 -2.36 -1.71
C CYS A 572 -35.58 -1.26 -2.51
N CYS A 573 -35.42 -1.45 -3.82
CA CYS A 573 -34.77 -0.47 -4.69
C CYS A 573 -35.49 0.88 -4.71
N ARG A 574 -36.84 0.88 -4.68
CA ARG A 574 -37.64 2.10 -4.60
C ARG A 574 -37.39 2.83 -3.28
N VAL A 575 -37.47 2.14 -2.15
CA VAL A 575 -37.28 2.74 -0.82
C VAL A 575 -35.85 3.26 -0.65
N LEU A 576 -34.84 2.50 -1.09
CA LEU A 576 -33.43 2.94 -1.04
C LEU A 576 -33.21 4.21 -1.87
N LYS A 577 -33.81 4.29 -3.06
CA LYS A 577 -33.73 5.49 -3.92
C LYS A 577 -34.49 6.70 -3.35
N GLU A 578 -35.56 6.49 -2.59
CA GLU A 578 -36.33 7.56 -1.96
C GLU A 578 -35.65 8.10 -0.68
N LYS A 579 -35.07 7.22 0.13
CA LYS A 579 -34.47 7.58 1.43
C LYS A 579 -33.01 8.02 1.34
N MET A 580 -32.21 7.43 0.45
CA MET A 580 -30.81 7.81 0.17
C MET A 580 -30.01 8.13 1.44
N GLU A 581 -29.95 7.18 2.38
CA GLU A 581 -29.22 7.38 3.64
C GLU A 581 -27.70 7.48 3.38
N TYR A 582 -27.19 6.77 2.38
CA TYR A 582 -25.81 6.89 1.90
C TYR A 582 -25.77 7.23 0.40
N PRO A 583 -24.78 8.01 -0.06
CA PRO A 583 -24.61 8.28 -1.50
C PRO A 583 -24.42 7.01 -2.34
N THR A 584 -23.87 5.96 -1.73
CA THR A 584 -23.67 4.64 -2.35
C THR A 584 -24.97 3.89 -2.64
N ASP A 585 -26.10 4.28 -2.05
CA ASP A 585 -27.41 3.67 -2.28
C ASP A 585 -27.85 3.83 -3.74
N GLU A 586 -27.54 4.97 -4.37
CA GLU A 586 -27.86 5.21 -5.78
C GLU A 586 -27.08 4.24 -6.68
N LEU A 587 -25.78 4.03 -6.39
CA LEU A 587 -24.94 3.08 -7.10
C LEU A 587 -25.48 1.64 -6.95
N ALA A 588 -25.84 1.23 -5.72
CA ALA A 588 -26.44 -0.09 -5.45
C ALA A 588 -27.69 -0.33 -6.30
N VAL A 589 -28.59 0.65 -6.41
CA VAL A 589 -29.82 0.54 -7.20
C VAL A 589 -29.50 0.32 -8.69
N TYR A 590 -28.54 1.04 -9.26
CA TYR A 590 -28.17 0.88 -10.66
C TYR A 590 -27.42 -0.43 -10.93
N LEU A 591 -26.59 -0.93 -10.00
CA LEU A 591 -25.96 -2.26 -10.09
C LEU A 591 -27.01 -3.37 -10.14
N ILE A 592 -28.04 -3.30 -9.28
CA ILE A 592 -29.13 -4.27 -9.25
C ILE A 592 -29.92 -4.23 -10.57
N ARG A 593 -30.32 -3.04 -11.03
CA ARG A 593 -31.11 -2.89 -12.27
C ARG A 593 -30.36 -3.42 -13.49
N THR A 594 -29.06 -3.15 -13.56
CA THR A 594 -28.20 -3.70 -14.62
C THR A 594 -28.16 -5.22 -14.53
N GLN A 595 -28.04 -5.79 -13.33
CA GLN A 595 -28.04 -7.25 -13.14
C GLN A 595 -29.38 -7.90 -13.46
N GLN A 596 -30.50 -7.28 -13.09
CA GLN A 596 -31.86 -7.74 -13.43
C GLN A 596 -32.03 -7.84 -14.95
N LEU A 597 -31.54 -6.83 -15.68
CA LEU A 597 -31.57 -6.81 -17.14
C LEU A 597 -30.71 -7.94 -17.74
N SER A 598 -29.48 -8.13 -17.26
CA SER A 598 -28.62 -9.25 -17.67
C SER A 598 -29.27 -10.61 -17.42
N GLN A 599 -29.89 -10.80 -16.26
CA GLN A 599 -30.61 -12.03 -15.92
C GLN A 599 -31.83 -12.23 -16.83
N SER A 600 -32.59 -11.18 -17.10
CA SER A 600 -33.76 -11.23 -18.01
C SER A 600 -33.37 -11.65 -19.43
N ILE A 601 -32.26 -11.10 -19.94
CA ILE A 601 -31.67 -11.49 -21.24
C ILE A 601 -31.31 -12.98 -21.22
N SER A 602 -30.53 -13.42 -20.23
CA SER A 602 -30.07 -14.81 -20.10
C SER A 602 -31.24 -15.80 -20.00
N MET A 603 -32.24 -15.52 -19.16
CA MET A 603 -33.44 -16.34 -18.99
C MET A 603 -34.27 -16.43 -20.28
N THR A 604 -34.49 -15.30 -20.95
CA THR A 604 -35.31 -15.24 -22.18
C THR A 604 -34.67 -16.01 -23.32
N LEU A 605 -33.34 -15.93 -23.44
CA LEU A 605 -32.59 -16.66 -24.47
C LEU A 605 -32.48 -18.16 -24.15
N ALA A 606 -32.35 -18.54 -22.86
CA ALA A 606 -32.22 -19.93 -22.45
C ALA A 606 -33.55 -20.72 -22.49
N PHE A 607 -34.68 -20.12 -22.11
CA PHE A 607 -35.98 -20.79 -22.01
C PHE A 607 -36.97 -20.36 -23.11
N ARG A 608 -36.46 -20.07 -24.31
CA ARG A 608 -37.27 -19.57 -25.43
C ARG A 608 -38.45 -20.50 -25.74
N SER A 609 -39.67 -19.97 -25.65
CA SER A 609 -40.86 -20.53 -26.32
C SER A 609 -41.06 -19.81 -27.65
N THR A 610 -41.55 -20.50 -28.68
CA THR A 610 -41.61 -20.09 -30.10
C THR A 610 -42.51 -18.88 -30.43
N SER A 611 -42.90 -18.06 -29.45
CA SER A 611 -43.92 -17.02 -29.61
C SER A 611 -43.43 -15.72 -30.27
N LEU A 612 -42.14 -15.37 -30.20
CA LEU A 612 -41.59 -14.14 -30.76
C LEU A 612 -40.32 -14.37 -31.63
N PRO A 613 -40.18 -13.66 -32.77
CA PRO A 613 -38.93 -13.61 -33.54
C PRO A 613 -37.75 -13.08 -32.72
N LEU A 614 -36.58 -13.68 -32.92
CA LEU A 614 -35.37 -13.33 -32.18
C LEU A 614 -34.92 -11.88 -32.41
N SER A 615 -35.08 -11.36 -33.63
CA SER A 615 -34.73 -9.98 -33.98
C SER A 615 -35.53 -8.93 -33.17
N ILE A 616 -36.80 -9.20 -32.89
CA ILE A 616 -37.65 -8.32 -32.06
C ILE A 616 -37.18 -8.34 -30.61
N ILE A 617 -36.84 -9.52 -30.08
CA ILE A 617 -36.32 -9.67 -28.71
C ILE A 617 -35.00 -8.91 -28.56
N VAL A 618 -34.06 -9.10 -29.50
CA VAL A 618 -32.76 -8.43 -29.46
C VAL A 618 -32.91 -6.92 -29.52
N LYS A 619 -33.76 -6.40 -30.43
CA LYS A 619 -34.04 -4.97 -30.52
C LYS A 619 -34.68 -4.42 -29.23
N GLY A 620 -35.64 -5.15 -28.67
CA GLY A 620 -36.30 -4.75 -27.42
C GLY A 620 -35.33 -4.65 -26.24
N PHE A 621 -34.44 -5.63 -26.07
CA PHE A 621 -33.43 -5.58 -25.00
C PHE A 621 -32.35 -4.51 -25.26
N ARG A 622 -31.94 -4.29 -26.52
CA ARG A 622 -31.04 -3.18 -26.88
C ARG A 622 -31.65 -1.83 -26.46
N GLU A 623 -32.93 -1.61 -26.74
CA GLU A 623 -33.63 -0.39 -26.33
C GLU A 623 -33.72 -0.27 -24.80
N GLN A 624 -33.93 -1.37 -24.06
CA GLN A 624 -33.92 -1.35 -22.59
C GLN A 624 -32.54 -1.03 -22.01
N ILE A 625 -31.45 -1.57 -22.58
CA ILE A 625 -30.07 -1.24 -22.19
C ILE A 625 -29.81 0.26 -22.42
N ASP A 626 -30.22 0.79 -23.57
CA ASP A 626 -30.06 2.22 -23.89
C ASP A 626 -30.90 3.12 -22.97
N GLN A 627 -32.12 2.73 -22.64
CA GLN A 627 -32.96 3.45 -21.69
C GLN A 627 -32.32 3.48 -20.30
N LEU A 628 -31.79 2.34 -19.83
CA LEU A 628 -31.08 2.26 -18.56
C LEU A 628 -29.83 3.16 -18.57
N ARG A 629 -29.04 3.11 -19.64
CA ARG A 629 -27.85 3.96 -19.85
C ARG A 629 -28.20 5.46 -19.85
N ARG A 630 -29.31 5.86 -20.46
CA ARG A 630 -29.78 7.27 -20.46
C ARG A 630 -30.28 7.72 -19.08
N SER A 631 -30.88 6.82 -18.31
CA SER A 631 -31.42 7.12 -16.97
C SER A 631 -30.35 7.34 -15.89
N MET A 632 -29.08 7.03 -16.16
CA MET A 632 -27.99 7.13 -15.20
C MET A 632 -27.31 8.51 -15.21
N PRO A 633 -27.06 9.12 -14.03
CA PRO A 633 -26.21 10.31 -13.90
C PRO A 633 -24.78 10.06 -14.40
N GLN A 634 -24.09 11.11 -14.85
CA GLN A 634 -22.71 10.99 -15.36
C GLN A 634 -21.73 10.51 -14.28
N SER A 635 -21.91 10.94 -13.03
CA SER A 635 -21.10 10.49 -11.88
C SER A 635 -21.14 8.97 -11.69
N ILE A 636 -22.28 8.32 -11.95
CA ILE A 636 -22.45 6.86 -11.83
C ILE A 636 -21.86 6.13 -13.04
N LYS A 637 -21.97 6.72 -14.24
CA LYS A 637 -21.40 6.14 -15.48
C LYS A 637 -19.89 6.01 -15.46
N ASP A 638 -19.22 6.86 -14.67
CA ASP A 638 -17.77 6.84 -14.58
C ASP A 638 -17.25 5.66 -13.73
N TYR A 639 -18.09 5.02 -12.90
CA TYR A 639 -17.71 3.85 -12.12
C TYR A 639 -17.42 2.64 -13.02
N ALA A 640 -16.23 2.06 -12.83
CA ALA A 640 -15.77 0.92 -13.63
C ALA A 640 -16.71 -0.29 -13.53
N ALA A 641 -17.28 -0.57 -12.36
CA ALA A 641 -18.20 -1.69 -12.14
C ALA A 641 -19.45 -1.61 -13.03
N ILE A 642 -20.06 -0.41 -13.14
CA ILE A 642 -21.24 -0.20 -13.99
C ILE A 642 -20.88 -0.30 -15.47
N LYS A 643 -19.76 0.30 -15.89
CA LYS A 643 -19.28 0.20 -17.28
C LYS A 643 -19.09 -1.26 -17.69
N THR A 644 -18.38 -2.05 -16.88
CA THR A 644 -18.14 -3.46 -17.19
C THR A 644 -19.42 -4.28 -17.21
N GLN A 645 -20.32 -4.07 -16.24
CA GLN A 645 -21.54 -4.86 -16.16
C GLN A 645 -22.52 -4.56 -17.31
N LEU A 646 -22.61 -3.31 -17.76
CA LEU A 646 -23.37 -2.94 -18.96
C LEU A 646 -22.85 -3.64 -20.22
N HIS A 647 -21.53 -3.65 -20.40
CA HIS A 647 -20.94 -4.33 -21.55
C HIS A 647 -21.14 -5.85 -21.47
N ILE A 648 -21.16 -6.45 -20.28
CA ILE A 648 -21.52 -7.86 -20.10
C ILE A 648 -22.98 -8.12 -20.50
N SER A 649 -23.92 -7.23 -20.18
CA SER A 649 -25.30 -7.33 -20.68
C SER A 649 -25.37 -7.29 -22.21
N GLU A 650 -24.58 -6.43 -22.86
CA GLU A 650 -24.47 -6.34 -24.32
C GLU A 650 -23.87 -7.63 -24.91
N ILE A 651 -22.81 -8.18 -24.30
CA ILE A 651 -22.20 -9.45 -24.71
C ILE A 651 -23.22 -10.59 -24.61
N LEU A 652 -23.93 -10.72 -23.48
CA LEU A 652 -24.97 -11.74 -23.29
C LEU A 652 -26.08 -11.65 -24.35
N LEU A 653 -26.45 -10.43 -24.76
CA LEU A 653 -27.46 -10.20 -25.77
C LEU A 653 -27.01 -10.63 -27.17
N TYR A 654 -25.77 -10.28 -27.54
CA TYR A 654 -25.23 -10.52 -28.87
C TYR A 654 -24.60 -11.90 -29.05
N GLU A 655 -24.29 -12.62 -27.95
CA GLU A 655 -23.78 -13.99 -27.99
C GLU A 655 -24.73 -14.96 -28.72
N VAL A 656 -26.01 -14.61 -28.85
CA VAL A 656 -26.97 -15.41 -29.63
C VAL A 656 -26.53 -15.65 -31.08
N GLY A 657 -25.71 -14.77 -31.67
CA GLY A 657 -25.13 -14.97 -32.99
C GLY A 657 -24.09 -16.11 -33.06
N LEU A 658 -23.48 -16.47 -31.92
CA LEU A 658 -22.53 -17.58 -31.80
C LEU A 658 -23.24 -18.94 -31.68
N ASN A 659 -24.48 -18.97 -31.20
CA ASN A 659 -25.23 -20.21 -31.04
C ASN A 659 -25.88 -20.61 -32.37
N GLU A 660 -25.47 -21.74 -32.95
CA GLU A 660 -25.95 -22.22 -34.25
C GLU A 660 -27.46 -22.50 -34.26
N GLU A 661 -28.01 -23.07 -33.19
CA GLU A 661 -29.43 -23.42 -33.10
C GLU A 661 -30.33 -22.19 -33.04
N LEU A 662 -29.92 -21.18 -32.26
CA LEU A 662 -30.69 -19.94 -32.10
C LEU A 662 -30.57 -19.02 -33.33
N SER A 663 -29.38 -18.99 -33.95
CA SER A 663 -29.07 -18.16 -35.11
C SER A 663 -29.57 -18.73 -36.43
N ALA A 664 -29.93 -20.02 -36.51
CA ALA A 664 -30.54 -20.64 -37.70
C ALA A 664 -31.83 -19.95 -38.16
N SER A 665 -32.53 -19.26 -37.24
CA SER A 665 -33.75 -18.50 -37.53
C SER A 665 -33.53 -17.09 -38.07
N LEU A 666 -32.28 -16.61 -38.14
CA LEU A 666 -31.95 -15.25 -38.54
C LEU A 666 -31.39 -15.18 -39.98
N PRO A 667 -31.65 -14.08 -40.71
CA PRO A 667 -30.93 -13.79 -41.95
C PRO A 667 -29.42 -13.72 -41.71
N PHE A 668 -28.66 -14.18 -42.69
CA PHE A 668 -27.19 -14.22 -42.63
C PHE A 668 -26.55 -12.85 -42.31
N THR A 669 -27.05 -11.77 -42.92
CA THR A 669 -26.57 -10.41 -42.66
C THR A 669 -26.81 -9.97 -41.22
N GLU A 670 -27.99 -10.27 -40.66
CA GLU A 670 -28.31 -9.95 -39.27
C GLU A 670 -27.44 -10.76 -38.29
N ARG A 671 -27.15 -12.04 -38.59
CA ARG A 671 -26.22 -12.85 -37.79
C ARG A 671 -24.82 -12.24 -37.77
N LEU A 672 -24.30 -11.78 -38.92
CA LEU A 672 -22.99 -11.12 -38.99
C LEU A 672 -22.96 -9.80 -38.22
N GLU A 673 -24.01 -8.98 -38.30
CA GLU A 673 -24.12 -7.75 -37.51
C GLU A 673 -24.07 -8.02 -36.01
N LEU A 674 -24.79 -9.05 -35.53
CA LEU A 674 -24.76 -9.43 -34.11
C LEU A 674 -23.35 -9.88 -33.66
N LEU A 675 -22.62 -10.62 -34.49
CA LEU A 675 -21.26 -11.03 -34.19
C LEU A 675 -20.29 -9.85 -34.08
N TRP A 676 -20.41 -8.86 -34.97
CA TRP A 676 -19.60 -7.64 -34.91
C TRP A 676 -19.94 -6.77 -33.70
N GLU A 677 -21.21 -6.66 -33.32
CA GLU A 677 -21.63 -5.96 -32.10
C GLU A 677 -21.16 -6.71 -30.84
N CYS A 678 -21.18 -8.05 -30.83
CA CYS A 678 -20.61 -8.86 -29.76
C CYS A 678 -19.10 -8.62 -29.60
N LEU A 679 -18.38 -8.54 -30.73
CA LEU A 679 -16.95 -8.24 -30.77
C LEU A 679 -16.64 -6.88 -30.16
N LYS A 680 -17.36 -5.83 -30.57
CA LYS A 680 -17.18 -4.46 -30.05
C LYS A 680 -17.48 -4.39 -28.54
N ALA A 681 -18.56 -5.04 -28.10
CA ALA A 681 -18.92 -5.08 -26.69
C ALA A 681 -17.86 -5.81 -25.85
N THR A 682 -17.34 -6.92 -26.36
CA THR A 682 -16.26 -7.70 -25.71
C THR A 682 -14.99 -6.86 -25.57
N ARG A 683 -14.55 -6.18 -26.64
CA ARG A 683 -13.39 -5.29 -26.60
C ARG A 683 -13.61 -4.14 -25.60
N SER A 684 -14.77 -3.47 -25.66
CA SER A 684 -15.09 -2.35 -24.78
C SER A 684 -15.10 -2.75 -23.29
N MET A 685 -15.60 -3.96 -22.98
CA MET A 685 -15.55 -4.52 -21.63
C MET A 685 -14.11 -4.69 -21.14
N LEU A 686 -13.25 -5.29 -21.97
CA LEU A 686 -11.83 -5.51 -21.64
C LEU A 686 -11.08 -4.18 -21.47
N GLU A 687 -11.32 -3.19 -22.34
CA GLU A 687 -10.76 -1.85 -22.20
C GLU A 687 -11.21 -1.16 -20.92
N ALA A 688 -12.51 -1.22 -20.59
CA ALA A 688 -13.07 -0.64 -19.37
C ALA A 688 -12.48 -1.28 -18.09
N ARG A 689 -12.11 -2.56 -18.13
CA ARG A 689 -11.44 -3.25 -17.01
C ARG A 689 -10.03 -2.70 -16.75
N PHE A 690 -9.28 -2.39 -17.80
CA PHE A 690 -7.87 -1.97 -17.71
C PHE A 690 -7.63 -0.46 -17.79
N GLU A 691 -8.70 0.37 -17.83
CA GLU A 691 -8.61 1.84 -17.84
C GLU A 691 -7.66 2.35 -16.73
N LYS A 692 -6.63 3.14 -17.10
CA LYS A 692 -5.52 3.53 -16.22
C LYS A 692 -6.03 4.24 -14.96
N SER A 693 -5.65 3.71 -13.80
CA SER A 693 -5.97 4.33 -12.50
C SER A 693 -5.08 5.53 -12.22
N LYS A 694 -5.64 6.56 -11.59
CA LYS A 694 -4.89 7.69 -11.00
C LYS A 694 -4.30 7.36 -9.63
N ASP A 695 -4.64 6.20 -9.04
CA ASP A 695 -4.28 5.83 -7.67
C ASP A 695 -4.07 4.30 -7.50
N ASP A 696 -3.37 3.88 -6.44
CA ASP A 696 -3.04 2.48 -6.11
C ASP A 696 -4.20 1.68 -5.47
N ARG A 697 -5.44 2.13 -5.70
CA ARG A 697 -6.66 1.60 -5.08
C ARG A 697 -7.27 0.44 -5.87
N PRO A 698 -7.97 -0.51 -5.21
CA PRO A 698 -8.76 -1.53 -5.90
C PRO A 698 -9.88 -0.88 -6.73
N ARG A 699 -9.98 -1.24 -8.01
CA ARG A 699 -10.92 -0.62 -8.98
C ARG A 699 -12.29 -1.31 -9.05
N GLN A 700 -12.32 -2.61 -8.77
CA GLN A 700 -13.51 -3.45 -8.94
C GLN A 700 -13.54 -4.49 -7.83
N THR A 701 -14.73 -4.97 -7.50
CA THR A 701 -14.89 -6.17 -6.66
C THR A 701 -14.24 -7.37 -7.33
N TYR A 702 -13.69 -8.30 -6.56
CA TYR A 702 -13.04 -9.51 -7.09
C TYR A 702 -13.98 -10.41 -7.90
N LEU A 703 -15.28 -10.28 -7.67
CA LEU A 703 -16.36 -10.86 -8.44
C LEU A 703 -16.35 -10.52 -9.94
N SER A 704 -15.82 -9.36 -10.31
CA SER A 704 -15.61 -8.96 -11.71
C SER A 704 -14.69 -9.94 -12.48
N THR A 705 -14.02 -10.85 -11.79
CA THR A 705 -13.26 -11.93 -12.43
C THR A 705 -14.16 -12.88 -13.21
N PHE A 706 -15.41 -13.13 -12.77
CA PHE A 706 -16.37 -13.94 -13.54
C PHE A 706 -16.71 -13.28 -14.87
N ASP A 707 -17.00 -11.99 -14.84
CA ASP A 707 -17.30 -11.19 -16.03
C ASP A 707 -16.11 -11.17 -17.00
N PHE A 708 -14.88 -11.01 -16.48
CA PHE A 708 -13.68 -11.04 -17.32
C PHE A 708 -13.42 -12.41 -17.91
N THR A 709 -13.52 -13.47 -17.12
CA THR A 709 -13.41 -14.85 -17.60
C THR A 709 -14.42 -15.11 -18.72
N TYR A 710 -15.66 -14.67 -18.53
CA TYR A 710 -16.72 -14.79 -19.52
C TYR A 710 -16.39 -14.01 -20.80
N ALA A 711 -15.94 -12.75 -20.68
CA ALA A 711 -15.52 -11.93 -21.81
C ALA A 711 -14.33 -12.55 -22.56
N MET A 712 -13.34 -13.12 -21.85
CA MET A 712 -12.20 -13.80 -22.45
C MET A 712 -12.62 -15.07 -23.19
N LEU A 713 -13.57 -15.84 -22.66
CA LEU A 713 -14.13 -16.99 -23.36
C LEU A 713 -14.87 -16.59 -24.64
N THR A 714 -15.67 -15.52 -24.58
CA THR A 714 -16.35 -14.97 -25.77
C THR A 714 -15.36 -14.44 -26.80
N CYS A 715 -14.29 -13.78 -26.34
CA CYS A 715 -13.19 -13.33 -27.19
C CYS A 715 -12.53 -14.50 -27.92
N LEU A 716 -12.27 -15.61 -27.22
CA LEU A 716 -11.70 -16.82 -27.82
C LEU A 716 -12.66 -17.41 -28.87
N LYS A 717 -13.96 -17.55 -28.55
CA LYS A 717 -14.97 -18.05 -29.50
C LYS A 717 -15.07 -17.20 -30.76
N LEU A 718 -15.10 -15.88 -30.65
CA LEU A 718 -15.13 -14.97 -31.80
C LEU A 718 -13.85 -15.04 -32.64
N SER A 719 -12.73 -15.45 -32.03
CA SER A 719 -11.42 -15.59 -32.68
C SER A 719 -11.23 -16.96 -33.37
N THR A 720 -12.09 -17.94 -33.10
CA THR A 720 -12.02 -19.30 -33.65
C THR A 720 -13.22 -19.68 -34.51
N ILE A 721 -14.34 -18.93 -34.44
CA ILE A 721 -15.54 -19.24 -35.20
C ILE A 721 -15.32 -19.12 -36.71
N ASN A 722 -15.75 -20.16 -37.45
CA ASN A 722 -15.64 -20.22 -38.90
C ASN A 722 -17.03 -20.13 -39.54
N ILE A 723 -17.45 -18.92 -39.92
CA ILE A 723 -18.72 -18.65 -40.58
C ILE A 723 -18.42 -17.97 -41.93
N PRO A 724 -19.14 -18.29 -43.02
CA PRO A 724 -19.00 -17.56 -44.29
C PRO A 724 -19.12 -16.06 -44.06
N GLY A 725 -18.27 -15.23 -44.68
CA GLY A 725 -18.31 -13.77 -44.53
C GLY A 725 -17.77 -13.20 -43.20
N TRP A 726 -17.33 -14.04 -42.25
CA TRP A 726 -16.60 -13.62 -41.05
C TRP A 726 -15.09 -13.63 -41.30
N ASP A 727 -14.46 -12.46 -41.35
CA ASP A 727 -13.00 -12.37 -41.48
C ASP A 727 -12.33 -12.55 -40.11
N ILE A 728 -11.84 -13.76 -39.87
CA ILE A 728 -11.13 -14.15 -38.65
C ILE A 728 -9.88 -13.28 -38.43
N ARG A 729 -9.17 -12.88 -39.49
CA ARG A 729 -7.94 -12.07 -39.37
C ARG A 729 -8.27 -10.68 -38.84
N LEU A 730 -9.32 -10.06 -39.38
CA LEU A 730 -9.80 -8.76 -38.91
C LEU A 730 -10.34 -8.86 -37.48
N ALA A 731 -11.15 -9.89 -37.17
CA ALA A 731 -11.70 -10.09 -35.84
C ALA A 731 -10.61 -10.26 -34.76
N ARG A 732 -9.55 -11.04 -35.05
CA ARG A 732 -8.41 -11.21 -34.13
C ARG A 732 -7.61 -9.93 -33.92
N LYS A 733 -7.44 -9.13 -34.98
CA LYS A 733 -6.76 -7.84 -34.90
C LYS A 733 -7.55 -6.84 -34.04
N GLU A 734 -8.87 -6.85 -34.15
CA GLU A 734 -9.72 -5.96 -33.35
C GLU A 734 -9.84 -6.40 -31.89
N LEU A 735 -9.84 -7.70 -31.60
CA LEU A 735 -9.96 -8.19 -30.21
C LEU A 735 -8.64 -8.17 -29.43
N ASP A 736 -7.50 -8.35 -30.10
CA ASP A 736 -6.15 -8.39 -29.52
C ASP A 736 -6.06 -9.18 -28.19
N PHE A 737 -6.49 -10.43 -28.22
CA PHE A 737 -6.55 -11.32 -27.05
C PHE A 737 -5.21 -11.43 -26.31
N ASP A 738 -4.09 -11.47 -27.05
CA ASP A 738 -2.75 -11.61 -26.48
C ASP A 738 -2.38 -10.39 -25.62
N GLU A 739 -2.71 -9.17 -26.08
CA GLU A 739 -2.46 -7.94 -25.33
C GLU A 739 -3.25 -7.89 -24.02
N PHE A 740 -4.55 -8.22 -24.04
CA PHE A 740 -5.36 -8.21 -22.83
C PHE A 740 -4.96 -9.30 -21.82
N LEU A 741 -4.58 -10.48 -22.30
CA LEU A 741 -4.05 -11.53 -21.43
C LEU A 741 -2.73 -11.12 -20.77
N ASP A 742 -1.84 -10.44 -21.52
CA ASP A 742 -0.59 -9.89 -20.98
C ASP A 742 -0.82 -8.80 -19.94
N LYS A 743 -1.76 -7.89 -20.18
CA LYS A 743 -2.17 -6.86 -19.20
C LYS A 743 -2.63 -7.52 -17.90
N GLN A 744 -3.45 -8.57 -17.98
CA GLN A 744 -3.92 -9.30 -16.79
C GLN A 744 -2.77 -9.99 -16.03
N ILE A 745 -1.82 -10.62 -16.75
CA ILE A 745 -0.64 -11.25 -16.14
C ILE A 745 0.23 -10.20 -15.44
N GLN A 746 0.46 -9.05 -16.09
CA GLN A 746 1.29 -7.98 -15.54
C GLN A 746 0.64 -7.34 -14.30
N ASP A 747 -0.66 -7.04 -14.34
CA ASP A 747 -1.42 -6.51 -13.19
C ASP A 747 -1.31 -7.46 -11.97
N LEU A 748 -1.42 -8.78 -12.19
CA LEU A 748 -1.26 -9.78 -11.12
C LEU A 748 0.19 -9.81 -10.57
N LYS A 749 1.20 -9.74 -11.44
CA LYS A 749 2.61 -9.68 -11.02
C LYS A 749 2.89 -8.44 -10.19
N ASP A 750 2.38 -7.29 -10.60
CA ASP A 750 2.56 -6.03 -9.89
C ASP A 750 1.85 -6.07 -8.52
N PHE A 751 0.67 -6.68 -8.45
CA PHE A 751 -0.06 -6.90 -7.21
C PHE A 751 0.70 -7.83 -6.23
N VAL A 752 1.22 -8.96 -6.71
CA VAL A 752 2.08 -9.87 -5.92
C VAL A 752 3.36 -9.18 -5.47
N ALA A 753 3.98 -8.38 -6.34
CA ALA A 753 5.18 -7.62 -6.00
C ALA A 753 4.90 -6.61 -4.85
N LYS A 754 3.76 -5.92 -4.88
CA LYS A 754 3.32 -5.01 -3.81
C LYS A 754 3.10 -5.76 -2.48
N ARG A 755 2.39 -6.90 -2.50
CA ARG A 755 2.17 -7.76 -1.32
C ARG A 755 3.48 -8.29 -0.74
N SER A 756 4.40 -8.76 -1.58
CA SER A 756 5.71 -9.25 -1.13
C SER A 756 6.58 -8.18 -0.48
N LYS A 757 6.46 -6.91 -0.90
CA LYS A 757 7.14 -5.76 -0.28
C LYS A 757 6.55 -5.43 1.09
N ALA A 758 5.23 -5.53 1.27
CA ALA A 758 4.57 -5.31 2.55
C ALA A 758 5.06 -6.33 3.62
N ILE A 759 5.19 -7.60 3.24
CA ILE A 759 5.69 -8.68 4.12
C ILE A 759 7.15 -8.42 4.58
N LYS A 760 8.00 -7.89 3.71
CA LYS A 760 9.40 -7.57 4.06
C LYS A 760 9.51 -6.46 5.11
N ARG A 761 8.50 -5.59 5.22
CA ARG A 761 8.46 -4.50 6.22
C ARG A 761 8.01 -4.97 7.61
N THR A 762 7.24 -6.06 7.70
CA THR A 762 6.65 -6.57 8.96
C THR A 762 7.46 -7.67 9.65
N GLY A 763 8.47 -8.25 8.99
CA GLY A 763 9.56 -9.00 9.62
C GLY A 763 9.53 -10.53 9.41
N GLY A 764 10.72 -11.09 9.12
CA GLY A 764 11.03 -12.52 9.17
C GLY A 764 11.35 -13.18 7.82
N ALA A 765 12.61 -13.56 7.60
CA ALA A 765 13.04 -14.37 6.44
C ALA A 765 12.38 -15.78 6.42
N ASN A 766 11.95 -16.30 7.58
CA ASN A 766 11.26 -17.58 7.71
C ASN A 766 9.81 -17.56 7.17
N THR A 767 9.17 -16.39 7.10
CA THR A 767 7.79 -16.26 6.61
C THR A 767 7.70 -16.47 5.11
N LYS A 768 8.79 -16.19 4.37
CA LYS A 768 8.85 -16.34 2.91
C LYS A 768 8.89 -17.80 2.45
N MET A 769 9.44 -18.71 3.28
CA MET A 769 9.55 -20.14 2.98
C MET A 769 8.22 -20.88 3.22
N LEU A 770 7.39 -20.41 4.17
CA LEU A 770 6.04 -20.93 4.36
C LEU A 770 5.02 -20.34 3.36
N LEU A 771 5.22 -19.10 2.90
CA LEU A 771 4.26 -18.42 2.00
C LEU A 771 4.47 -18.65 0.50
N GLY A 772 5.65 -19.11 0.07
CA GLY A 772 5.96 -19.33 -1.35
C GLY A 772 4.99 -20.29 -2.06
N ASP A 773 4.36 -21.18 -1.30
CA ASP A 773 3.34 -22.13 -1.78
C ASP A 773 1.89 -21.67 -1.47
N LEU A 774 1.67 -20.50 -0.85
CA LEU A 774 0.37 -20.06 -0.35
C LEU A 774 -0.22 -18.81 -1.04
N ASP A 775 0.56 -17.94 -1.69
CA ASP A 775 -0.01 -16.74 -2.32
C ASP A 775 -0.75 -17.10 -3.62
N GLN A 776 -2.06 -16.97 -3.53
CA GLN A 776 -3.05 -17.34 -4.54
C GLN A 776 -2.82 -16.68 -5.90
N PHE A 777 -2.45 -15.39 -5.87
CA PHE A 777 -2.18 -14.59 -7.05
C PHE A 777 -0.92 -15.02 -7.78
N GLU A 778 0.09 -15.52 -7.05
CA GLU A 778 1.32 -16.03 -7.65
C GLU A 778 1.09 -17.33 -8.42
N CYS A 779 0.27 -18.23 -7.88
CA CYS A 779 -0.16 -19.44 -8.57
C CYS A 779 -0.96 -19.09 -9.84
N MET A 780 -1.87 -18.11 -9.74
CA MET A 780 -2.75 -17.70 -10.84
C MET A 780 -1.97 -17.15 -12.04
N TYR A 781 -1.07 -16.18 -11.85
CA TYR A 781 -0.36 -15.59 -13.00
C TYR A 781 0.58 -16.60 -13.68
N LYS A 782 1.24 -17.49 -12.91
CA LYS A 782 2.10 -18.55 -13.47
C LYS A 782 1.31 -19.53 -14.34
N LYS A 783 0.06 -19.82 -13.98
CA LYS A 783 -0.83 -20.66 -14.78
C LYS A 783 -1.29 -19.93 -16.05
N LEU A 784 -1.66 -18.65 -15.94
CA LEU A 784 -2.03 -17.84 -17.10
C LEU A 784 -0.88 -17.72 -18.11
N GLU A 785 0.38 -17.63 -17.66
CA GLU A 785 1.56 -17.65 -18.53
C GLU A 785 1.67 -18.97 -19.32
N LYS A 786 1.47 -20.11 -18.65
CA LYS A 786 1.47 -21.42 -19.32
C LYS A 786 0.33 -21.53 -20.35
N LEU A 787 -0.87 -21.12 -19.94
CA LEU A 787 -2.05 -21.14 -20.80
C LEU A 787 -1.85 -20.25 -22.04
N ARG A 788 -1.26 -19.06 -21.86
CA ARG A 788 -0.93 -18.15 -22.96
C ARG A 788 -0.07 -18.82 -24.02
N ILE A 789 0.97 -19.54 -23.61
CA ILE A 789 1.88 -20.23 -24.55
C ILE A 789 1.11 -21.27 -25.37
N SER A 790 0.26 -22.08 -24.71
CA SER A 790 -0.56 -23.10 -25.37
C SER A 790 -1.56 -22.48 -26.35
N LEU A 791 -2.34 -21.49 -25.90
CA LEU A 791 -3.34 -20.81 -26.73
C LEU A 791 -2.71 -20.09 -27.93
N LYS A 792 -1.53 -19.50 -27.75
CA LYS A 792 -0.82 -18.83 -28.84
C LYS A 792 -0.35 -19.81 -29.92
N ALA A 793 0.08 -21.01 -29.54
CA ALA A 793 0.45 -22.06 -30.47
C ALA A 793 -0.77 -22.56 -31.27
N GLU A 794 -1.91 -22.78 -30.60
CA GLU A 794 -3.15 -23.25 -31.24
C GLU A 794 -3.79 -22.17 -32.14
N LEU A 795 -3.81 -20.91 -31.70
CA LEU A 795 -4.31 -19.81 -32.52
C LEU A 795 -3.44 -19.55 -33.76
N ALA A 796 -2.14 -19.86 -33.71
CA ALA A 796 -1.26 -19.79 -34.88
C ALA A 796 -1.52 -20.95 -35.87
N ALA A 797 -1.87 -22.14 -35.38
CA ALA A 797 -2.16 -23.32 -36.20
C ALA A 797 -3.48 -23.20 -36.99
N THR A 798 -4.37 -22.28 -36.62
CA THR A 798 -5.69 -22.08 -37.27
C THR A 798 -5.68 -21.11 -38.45
N ILE A 799 -4.52 -20.60 -38.88
CA ILE A 799 -4.39 -19.72 -40.04
C ILE A 799 -4.10 -20.56 -41.29
N PRO A 800 -4.94 -20.52 -42.35
CA PRO A 800 -4.56 -21.11 -43.64
C PRO A 800 -3.34 -20.38 -44.21
N PRO A 801 -2.33 -21.10 -44.75
CA PRO A 801 -1.13 -20.48 -45.30
C PRO A 801 -1.47 -19.48 -46.42
N GLU A 802 -0.75 -18.36 -46.46
CA GLU A 802 -0.93 -17.33 -47.48
C GLU A 802 -0.55 -17.88 -48.86
N GLY A 803 -1.53 -17.96 -49.76
CA GLY A 803 -1.31 -18.26 -51.18
C GLY A 803 -1.89 -19.59 -51.66
N ALA A 804 -3.21 -19.70 -51.73
CA ALA A 804 -3.87 -20.56 -52.71
C ALA A 804 -4.89 -19.70 -53.45
N SER A 805 -4.39 -18.96 -54.44
CA SER A 805 -5.22 -18.39 -55.50
C SER A 805 -6.04 -19.51 -56.13
N GLU A 806 -7.33 -19.25 -56.29
CA GLU A 806 -8.21 -19.92 -57.24
C GLU A 806 -7.46 -20.26 -58.53
N THR A 807 -7.30 -21.55 -58.85
CA THR A 807 -7.26 -22.10 -60.22
C THR A 807 -7.07 -23.62 -60.19
N ALA A 808 -8.10 -24.37 -60.58
CA ALA A 808 -8.01 -25.67 -61.28
C ALA A 808 -9.44 -26.06 -61.67
N GLN A 809 -10.00 -25.47 -62.74
CA GLN A 809 -10.07 -26.06 -64.08
C GLN A 809 -10.38 -27.57 -64.13
N VAL A 810 -11.65 -27.81 -64.49
CA VAL A 810 -12.24 -28.91 -65.27
C VAL A 810 -11.24 -29.75 -66.10
N GLY A 811 -11.29 -31.08 -65.95
CA GLY A 811 -10.65 -32.06 -66.84
C GLY A 811 -11.12 -33.50 -66.57
N PHE A 812 -11.52 -34.20 -67.63
CA PHE A 812 -12.21 -35.50 -67.70
C PHE A 812 -11.32 -36.76 -67.52
N ALA A 813 -11.92 -37.84 -66.99
CA ALA A 813 -11.92 -39.29 -67.38
C ALA A 813 -10.84 -39.82 -68.39
N ASP A 814 -10.26 -41.03 -68.41
CA ASP A 814 -10.47 -42.40 -67.84
C ASP A 814 -9.23 -43.31 -68.24
N PRO A 815 -9.21 -44.68 -68.31
CA PRO A 815 -8.50 -45.59 -67.39
C PRO A 815 -7.44 -46.59 -67.97
N GLY A 816 -6.72 -47.30 -67.07
CA GLY A 816 -6.00 -48.59 -67.30
C GLY A 816 -4.47 -48.50 -67.45
N MET A 817 -3.62 -49.51 -67.22
CA MET A 817 -3.60 -50.80 -66.50
C MET A 817 -2.13 -51.32 -66.57
N ASP A 818 -1.67 -52.03 -65.53
CA ASP A 818 -0.54 -53.01 -65.42
C ASP A 818 0.97 -52.63 -65.27
N SER A 819 1.43 -52.82 -64.02
CA SER A 819 2.44 -53.80 -63.55
C SER A 819 3.93 -53.43 -63.28
N ALA A 820 4.34 -53.74 -62.03
CA ALA A 820 5.66 -54.04 -61.42
C ALA A 820 6.76 -52.94 -61.43
N THR A 821 7.38 -52.54 -60.31
CA THR A 821 8.17 -53.37 -59.38
C THR A 821 8.45 -52.63 -58.05
N GLU A 822 8.62 -53.42 -56.98
CA GLU A 822 8.94 -53.18 -55.56
C GLU A 822 9.82 -51.97 -55.16
N LEU A 823 9.34 -51.19 -54.17
CA LEU A 823 10.07 -50.70 -52.97
C LEU A 823 9.12 -49.79 -52.14
N GLY A 824 8.53 -50.32 -51.07
CA GLY A 824 7.59 -49.58 -50.22
C GLY A 824 8.24 -48.81 -49.07
N PRO A 825 7.60 -47.70 -48.64
CA PRO A 825 7.35 -47.46 -47.24
C PRO A 825 5.84 -47.32 -46.95
N PRO A 826 5.41 -47.52 -45.69
CA PRO A 826 4.03 -47.85 -45.33
C PRO A 826 3.10 -46.64 -45.21
N ASP A 827 1.87 -46.84 -45.68
CA ASP A 827 0.59 -46.26 -45.23
C ASP A 827 0.62 -44.92 -44.47
N MET A 828 0.48 -43.81 -45.21
CA MET A 828 -0.21 -42.63 -44.67
C MET A 828 -1.70 -42.79 -44.94
N VAL A 829 -2.39 -43.42 -43.99
CA VAL A 829 -3.82 -43.20 -43.77
C VAL A 829 -3.96 -41.71 -43.44
N PHE A 830 -4.68 -40.95 -44.28
CA PHE A 830 -5.19 -39.64 -43.87
C PHE A 830 -6.25 -39.88 -42.79
N PRO A 831 -6.04 -39.46 -41.53
CA PRO A 831 -7.16 -39.29 -40.63
C PRO A 831 -7.90 -38.05 -41.12
N SER A 832 -9.10 -38.27 -41.66
CA SER A 832 -10.12 -37.23 -41.72
C SER A 832 -10.57 -36.92 -40.29
N ASP A 833 -9.72 -36.29 -39.50
CA ASP A 833 -10.05 -35.92 -38.13
C ASP A 833 -10.60 -34.51 -38.14
N SER A 834 -11.92 -34.47 -38.11
CA SER A 834 -12.75 -33.40 -37.60
C SER A 834 -12.04 -32.58 -36.51
N PHE A 835 -12.06 -31.26 -36.68
CA PHE A 835 -11.79 -30.27 -35.64
C PHE A 835 -12.34 -30.76 -34.29
N PRO A 836 -11.60 -30.71 -33.18
CA PRO A 836 -12.14 -31.23 -31.93
C PRO A 836 -13.15 -30.22 -31.39
N GLU A 837 -14.44 -30.52 -31.53
CA GLU A 837 -15.46 -30.02 -30.60
C GLU A 837 -15.02 -30.25 -29.14
N ASP A 838 -14.16 -31.25 -28.89
CA ASP A 838 -13.55 -31.59 -27.61
C ASP A 838 -12.68 -30.48 -26.98
N LEU A 839 -11.94 -29.68 -27.78
CA LEU A 839 -11.10 -28.60 -27.25
C LEU A 839 -11.98 -27.45 -26.73
N ILE A 840 -13.11 -27.18 -27.40
CA ILE A 840 -14.06 -26.13 -27.02
C ILE A 840 -14.99 -26.63 -25.90
N GLN A 841 -15.37 -27.92 -25.90
CA GLN A 841 -16.11 -28.56 -24.83
C GLN A 841 -15.29 -28.67 -23.53
N GLY A 842 -13.97 -28.88 -23.62
CA GLY A 842 -13.05 -28.87 -22.48
C GLY A 842 -12.77 -27.49 -21.89
N LEU A 843 -13.12 -26.41 -22.61
CA LEU A 843 -12.98 -25.00 -22.21
C LEU A 843 -14.33 -24.42 -21.75
N ASP A 844 -15.13 -25.20 -21.03
CA ASP A 844 -16.42 -24.75 -20.51
C ASP A 844 -16.27 -23.69 -19.40
N GLY A 845 -17.40 -23.20 -18.87
CA GLY A 845 -17.38 -22.24 -17.76
C GLY A 845 -16.71 -22.78 -16.48
N SER A 846 -16.55 -24.10 -16.35
CA SER A 846 -15.84 -24.74 -15.24
C SER A 846 -14.32 -24.72 -15.44
N PHE A 847 -13.82 -24.89 -16.68
CA PHE A 847 -12.40 -24.81 -17.00
C PHE A 847 -11.74 -23.54 -16.48
N TRP A 848 -12.30 -22.36 -16.75
CA TRP A 848 -11.70 -21.11 -16.27
C TRP A 848 -11.90 -20.88 -14.77
N GLN A 849 -12.94 -21.46 -14.18
CA GLN A 849 -13.10 -21.51 -12.73
C GLN A 849 -12.04 -22.40 -12.06
N ASP A 850 -11.60 -23.45 -12.75
CA ASP A 850 -10.66 -24.47 -12.30
C ASP A 850 -9.19 -24.15 -12.62
N VAL A 851 -8.92 -23.45 -13.74
CA VAL A 851 -7.62 -22.81 -14.05
C VAL A 851 -7.23 -21.86 -12.92
N CYS A 852 -8.22 -21.20 -12.31
CA CYS A 852 -7.99 -20.38 -11.14
C CYS A 852 -7.58 -21.21 -9.90
N TRP A 853 -7.94 -22.50 -9.76
CA TRP A 853 -7.88 -23.21 -8.47
C TRP A 853 -7.65 -24.74 -8.41
N VAL A 854 -7.06 -25.44 -9.39
CA VAL A 854 -6.68 -26.87 -9.21
C VAL A 854 -5.18 -27.08 -8.91
N ASN A 855 -4.87 -27.91 -7.90
CA ASN A 855 -3.53 -28.25 -7.42
C ASN A 855 -2.97 -29.58 -7.97
N GLU A 856 -3.71 -30.33 -8.77
CA GLU A 856 -3.27 -31.62 -9.31
C GLU A 856 -3.65 -31.68 -10.79
N TRP A 857 -2.64 -31.70 -11.66
CA TRP A 857 -2.84 -32.23 -13.00
C TRP A 857 -2.94 -33.75 -12.83
N ASP A 858 -4.15 -34.28 -12.89
CA ASP A 858 -4.36 -35.72 -13.05
C ASP A 858 -3.69 -36.13 -14.39
N PRO A 859 -2.84 -37.18 -14.44
CA PRO A 859 -2.15 -37.61 -15.66
C PRO A 859 -3.08 -37.98 -16.83
N GLY A 860 -4.39 -38.04 -16.59
CA GLY A 860 -5.42 -38.33 -17.60
C GLY A 860 -5.72 -37.20 -18.58
N PHE A 861 -5.23 -35.96 -18.40
CA PHE A 861 -5.50 -34.87 -19.36
C PHE A 861 -4.86 -35.10 -20.74
N GLY A 862 -3.77 -35.89 -20.80
CA GLY A 862 -3.19 -36.36 -22.07
C GLY A 862 -4.07 -37.38 -22.80
N ALA A 863 -4.88 -38.14 -22.05
CA ALA A 863 -5.81 -39.12 -22.61
C ALA A 863 -7.10 -38.48 -23.12
N LEU A 864 -7.51 -37.33 -22.58
CA LEU A 864 -8.68 -36.56 -23.06
C LEU A 864 -8.39 -35.81 -24.38
N MET A 865 -7.11 -35.52 -24.65
CA MET A 865 -6.65 -34.79 -25.84
C MET A 865 -6.11 -35.69 -26.96
N GLY A 866 -6.20 -37.02 -26.82
CA GLY A 866 -5.82 -37.97 -27.88
C GLY A 866 -4.34 -37.96 -28.27
N TRP A 867 -3.42 -37.53 -27.40
CA TRP A 867 -1.98 -37.51 -27.68
C TRP A 867 -1.28 -38.73 -27.07
N GLU A 868 -1.49 -39.91 -27.65
CA GLU A 868 -0.55 -41.03 -27.47
C GLU A 868 0.51 -41.01 -28.58
N ALA A 869 1.67 -40.42 -28.27
CA ALA A 869 2.92 -40.82 -28.92
C ALA A 869 3.65 -41.75 -27.95
N SER A 870 3.42 -43.05 -28.17
CA SER A 870 4.32 -44.11 -27.75
C SER A 870 5.74 -43.85 -28.28
N TRP A 871 6.73 -44.50 -27.63
CA TRP A 871 8.15 -44.65 -27.99
C TRP A 871 9.19 -43.87 -27.15
N ILE A 872 9.88 -44.67 -26.31
CA ILE A 872 11.26 -44.56 -25.76
C ILE A 872 11.46 -44.09 -24.29
N CYS A 873 11.27 -45.05 -23.37
CA CYS A 873 12.24 -45.66 -22.41
C CYS A 873 12.96 -44.82 -21.29
N PRO A 874 13.51 -45.46 -20.22
CA PRO A 874 12.89 -45.54 -18.89
C PRO A 874 13.78 -45.05 -17.71
N GLU A 875 13.19 -44.98 -16.52
CA GLU A 875 13.80 -45.01 -15.17
C GLU A 875 14.97 -44.04 -14.83
N ARG A 876 14.78 -43.26 -13.77
CA ARG A 876 15.54 -43.46 -12.52
C ARG A 876 14.91 -42.75 -11.32
N ARG A 877 14.63 -43.56 -10.30
CA ARG A 877 14.43 -43.17 -8.90
C ARG A 877 15.66 -42.41 -8.39
N LEU A 878 15.41 -41.35 -7.61
CA LEU A 878 15.90 -41.18 -6.24
C LEU A 878 15.05 -40.15 -5.51
#